data_AF-A0A803TLC6-F1
#
_entry.id   AF-A0A803TLC6-F1
#
_cell.length_a   1.000
_cell.length_b   1.000
_cell.length_c   1.000
_cell.angle_alpha   90.00
_cell.angle_beta   90.00
_cell.angle_gamma   90.00
#
_symmetry.space_group_name_H-M   'P 1'
#
loop_
_entity.id
_entity.type
_entity.pdbx_description
1 polymer ?
#
loop_
_entity_poly.entity_id
_entity_poly.type
_entity_poly.pdbx_seq_one_letter_code
_entity_poly.pdbx_strand_id
1 'polypeptide(L)'
;MLKATQFLFQLLDETNETADFTELKKLYLPCIDGKLYPSDTLVFSFCTSDQELEALQKNFHFLEDLSRFLSYDKYKQWRLLGLLPKALRPENLSNITQEQLEESSLKLCHYGEHCESRNSLKELLISHEFQWAFVALLKWQDPANPVEIEDIQYIWDKHFSQEQLEVVCYEKVCTIKVHNSQPLEGTQCAKLAHAMMLPDDRCQFYLEHQERLERSKVVHFADILAKEVNRLLGERLQSEAVTVLMKILVCQEPQEIAEVLKDNKVPLHQPAHRSAWNLPPAGEEIPEEWYDSLEMNIIHTFVPGDYVGYLDSSQLKEHYLYAVVLEALGLQQSGGGHIPMYHVDLGGGRKANVSTYDLYHFRRNKQVSDLNKSLVLVENCPSGGSTASPAADSIWYQHPLSEVKKEVDACLAEIWCLSVEERKKAVRRLYLCYHPDKNVGQEELANEIFKYLKERIQEMENKDKPSGSNSNTRNFWNFSQCWSEWNEQAHRHHHSRERGYYNYDFWSFHQSRPNCSRNQSRRLCEEEAKRWLRQAECDLKAAAGVAGDGSTEWLLYMTYQAVEKALTAVVYSEGGHFDKSQSLAMLASTVASWGDELKLLPEQIDELRDHGVDDKTTQYPSYHDLPTIPNEAFQACKEKDVLLSARKILNTVKKWLGQ
;
A
#
# COMPACT_ATOMS: atom_id res chain seq x y z
N MET A 1 25.92 -51.77 -18.80
CA MET A 1 25.23 -50.62 -19.43
C MET A 1 25.41 -49.38 -18.57
N LEU A 2 24.81 -49.33 -17.37
CA LEU A 2 24.84 -48.16 -16.47
C LEU A 2 26.27 -47.68 -16.10
N LYS A 3 27.20 -48.59 -15.83
CA LYS A 3 28.62 -48.25 -15.58
C LYS A 3 29.30 -47.56 -16.77
N ALA A 4 28.97 -47.94 -18.01
CA ALA A 4 29.57 -47.32 -19.19
C ALA A 4 29.03 -45.89 -19.38
N THR A 5 27.73 -45.69 -19.17
CA THR A 5 27.09 -44.37 -19.15
C THR A 5 27.68 -43.48 -18.05
N GLN A 6 27.94 -44.04 -16.85
CA GLN A 6 28.61 -43.35 -15.77
C GLN A 6 30.01 -42.84 -16.17
N PHE A 7 30.85 -43.73 -16.72
CA PHE A 7 32.19 -43.35 -17.17
C PHE A 7 32.16 -42.28 -18.28
N LEU A 8 31.22 -42.37 -19.23
CA LEU A 8 31.06 -41.35 -20.27
C LEU A 8 30.86 -39.97 -19.67
N PHE A 9 29.89 -39.82 -18.76
CA PHE A 9 29.58 -38.52 -18.17
C PHE A 9 30.62 -38.06 -17.14
N GLN A 10 31.34 -38.98 -16.47
CA GLN A 10 32.51 -38.62 -15.66
C GLN A 10 33.64 -38.04 -16.51
N LEU A 11 33.94 -38.67 -17.66
CA LEU A 11 34.94 -38.16 -18.59
C LEU A 11 34.55 -36.78 -19.15
N LEU A 12 33.27 -36.56 -19.43
CA LEU A 12 32.76 -35.25 -19.87
C LEU A 12 32.87 -34.17 -18.78
N ASP A 13 32.72 -34.56 -17.51
CA ASP A 13 32.86 -33.67 -16.36
C ASP A 13 34.33 -33.28 -16.11
N GLU A 14 35.25 -34.24 -16.27
CA GLU A 14 36.68 -34.05 -16.09
C GLU A 14 37.33 -33.23 -17.21
N THR A 15 36.83 -33.36 -18.44
CA THR A 15 37.50 -32.75 -19.61
C THR A 15 37.31 -31.23 -19.72
N ASN A 16 36.27 -30.64 -19.12
CA ASN A 16 35.95 -29.18 -19.03
C ASN A 16 35.98 -28.35 -20.35
N GLU A 17 36.52 -28.90 -21.45
CA GLU A 17 36.57 -28.41 -22.83
C GLU A 17 36.13 -29.53 -23.80
N THR A 18 35.63 -29.11 -24.96
CA THR A 18 34.86 -29.89 -25.95
C THR A 18 35.41 -31.28 -26.23
N ALA A 19 34.76 -32.30 -25.67
CA ALA A 19 34.95 -33.68 -26.12
C ALA A 19 34.66 -33.77 -27.63
N ASP A 20 35.58 -34.39 -28.38
CA ASP A 20 35.43 -34.56 -29.82
C ASP A 20 34.45 -35.70 -30.13
N PHE A 21 33.29 -35.34 -30.65
CA PHE A 21 32.24 -36.27 -31.07
C PHE A 21 32.16 -36.44 -32.59
N THR A 22 33.13 -35.93 -33.36
CA THR A 22 33.07 -35.88 -34.84
C THR A 22 32.94 -37.26 -35.49
N GLU A 23 33.52 -38.31 -34.90
CA GLU A 23 33.40 -39.68 -35.39
C GLU A 23 32.15 -40.42 -34.87
N LEU A 24 31.46 -39.89 -33.85
CA LEU A 24 30.34 -40.57 -33.20
C LEU A 24 29.01 -40.27 -33.89
N LYS A 25 28.56 -41.21 -34.75
CA LYS A 25 27.27 -41.06 -35.47
C LYS A 25 26.02 -41.30 -34.61
N LYS A 26 26.11 -42.18 -33.61
CA LYS A 26 24.99 -42.53 -32.71
C LYS A 26 25.51 -42.82 -31.31
N LEU A 27 24.82 -42.28 -30.33
CA LEU A 27 25.01 -42.57 -28.91
C LEU A 27 23.76 -43.31 -28.42
N TYR A 28 23.93 -44.37 -27.62
CA TYR A 28 22.82 -45.05 -26.99
C TYR A 28 22.89 -44.86 -25.49
N LEU A 29 21.79 -44.40 -24.88
CA LEU A 29 21.69 -44.16 -23.45
C LEU A 29 20.58 -45.03 -22.83
N PRO A 30 20.70 -45.33 -21.52
CA PRO A 30 19.71 -46.14 -20.81
C PRO A 30 18.41 -45.38 -20.59
N CYS A 31 17.29 -46.07 -20.82
CA CYS A 31 15.95 -45.65 -20.48
C CYS A 31 15.51 -46.27 -19.15
N ILE A 32 14.56 -45.63 -18.48
CA ILE A 32 13.93 -46.12 -17.24
C ILE A 32 13.27 -47.51 -17.36
N ASP A 33 12.96 -47.96 -18.57
CA ASP A 33 12.46 -49.32 -18.83
C ASP A 33 13.56 -50.40 -18.84
N GLY A 34 14.81 -50.00 -18.59
CA GLY A 34 15.99 -50.86 -18.53
C GLY A 34 16.64 -51.16 -19.89
N LYS A 35 16.17 -50.58 -21.00
CA LYS A 35 16.73 -50.78 -22.35
C LYS A 35 17.59 -49.61 -22.83
N LEU A 36 18.31 -49.81 -23.92
CA LEU A 36 19.11 -48.78 -24.59
C LEU A 36 18.36 -48.22 -25.80
N TYR A 37 18.30 -46.90 -25.87
CA TYR A 37 17.71 -46.17 -26.99
C TYR A 37 18.71 -45.18 -27.56
N PRO A 38 18.60 -44.81 -28.86
CA PRO A 38 19.34 -43.70 -29.41
C PRO A 38 19.10 -42.44 -28.55
N SER A 39 20.18 -41.78 -28.17
CA SER A 39 20.17 -40.68 -27.21
C SER A 39 19.29 -39.52 -27.66
N ASP A 40 19.23 -39.25 -28.97
CA ASP A 40 18.38 -38.24 -29.62
C ASP A 40 16.88 -38.56 -29.60
N THR A 41 16.50 -39.78 -29.23
CA THR A 41 15.09 -40.21 -29.10
C THR A 41 14.61 -40.22 -27.64
N LEU A 42 15.52 -40.01 -26.70
CA LEU A 42 15.20 -39.98 -25.28
C LEU A 42 14.74 -38.59 -24.85
N VAL A 43 13.84 -38.58 -23.88
CA VAL A 43 13.35 -37.38 -23.21
C VAL A 43 13.90 -37.35 -21.78
N PHE A 44 14.22 -36.16 -21.28
CA PHE A 44 14.52 -35.97 -19.86
C PHE A 44 13.69 -34.84 -19.28
N SER A 45 13.43 -34.92 -17.98
CA SER A 45 12.79 -33.87 -17.21
C SER A 45 13.32 -33.92 -15.77
N PHE A 46 13.67 -32.76 -15.23
CA PHE A 46 14.14 -32.64 -13.85
C PHE A 46 13.05 -32.21 -12.86
N CYS A 47 11.88 -31.79 -13.39
CA CYS A 47 10.81 -31.12 -12.66
C CYS A 47 9.46 -31.88 -12.68
N THR A 48 9.41 -33.07 -13.28
CA THR A 48 8.20 -33.92 -13.32
C THR A 48 8.05 -34.72 -12.04
N SER A 49 6.82 -34.87 -11.54
CA SER A 49 6.52 -35.78 -10.42
C SER A 49 6.59 -37.24 -10.87
N ASP A 50 6.73 -38.18 -9.92
CA ASP A 50 6.74 -39.62 -10.24
C ASP A 50 5.43 -40.06 -10.90
N GLN A 51 4.29 -39.53 -10.44
CA GLN A 51 2.97 -39.81 -11.02
C GLN A 51 2.86 -39.31 -12.46
N GLU A 52 3.36 -38.11 -12.74
CA GLU A 52 3.37 -37.55 -14.09
C GLU A 52 4.31 -38.35 -15.02
N LEU A 53 5.47 -38.77 -14.49
CA LEU A 53 6.42 -39.60 -15.22
C LEU A 53 5.81 -40.95 -15.61
N GLU A 54 5.09 -41.61 -14.68
CA GLU A 54 4.38 -42.87 -14.94
C GLU A 54 3.30 -42.70 -16.01
N ALA A 55 2.56 -41.59 -15.99
CA ALA A 55 1.55 -41.30 -17.01
C ALA A 55 2.19 -41.13 -18.40
N LEU A 56 3.31 -40.40 -18.46
CA LEU A 56 4.00 -40.04 -19.71
C LEU A 56 4.85 -41.16 -20.31
N GLN A 57 5.18 -42.21 -19.56
CA GLN A 57 5.94 -43.38 -20.04
C GLN A 57 5.28 -44.10 -21.22
N LYS A 58 3.97 -43.92 -21.41
CA LYS A 58 3.24 -44.46 -22.57
C LYS A 58 3.55 -43.71 -23.87
N ASN A 59 3.98 -42.45 -23.76
CA ASN A 59 4.20 -41.54 -24.88
C ASN A 59 5.69 -41.32 -25.18
N PHE A 60 6.55 -41.40 -24.16
CA PHE A 60 7.98 -41.07 -24.28
C PHE A 60 8.88 -42.10 -23.62
N HIS A 61 10.10 -42.26 -24.17
CA HIS A 61 11.17 -42.99 -23.52
C HIS A 61 12.00 -42.02 -22.68
N PHE A 62 11.91 -42.14 -21.35
CA PHE A 62 12.64 -41.26 -20.44
C PHE A 62 14.04 -41.79 -20.14
N LEU A 63 15.03 -40.90 -20.18
CA LEU A 63 16.40 -41.17 -19.76
C LEU A 63 16.42 -41.66 -18.31
N GLU A 64 17.17 -42.74 -18.03
CA GLU A 64 17.38 -43.26 -16.68
C GLU A 64 17.96 -42.18 -15.75
N ASP A 65 17.55 -42.20 -14.48
CA ASP A 65 18.04 -41.27 -13.47
C ASP A 65 19.57 -41.37 -13.29
N LEU A 66 20.28 -40.37 -13.82
CA LEU A 66 21.73 -40.27 -13.75
C LEU A 66 22.24 -39.96 -12.33
N SER A 67 21.34 -39.56 -11.41
CA SER A 67 21.67 -39.28 -10.00
C SER A 67 22.25 -40.51 -9.29
N ARG A 68 21.83 -41.70 -9.72
CA ARG A 68 22.33 -42.98 -9.19
C ARG A 68 23.83 -43.19 -9.42
N PHE A 69 24.44 -42.50 -10.38
CA PHE A 69 25.80 -42.82 -10.84
C PHE A 69 26.75 -41.63 -10.94
N LEU A 70 26.25 -40.40 -11.10
CA LEU A 70 27.09 -39.21 -11.27
C LEU A 70 27.09 -38.31 -10.04
N SER A 71 25.93 -37.76 -9.72
CA SER A 71 25.77 -36.71 -8.73
C SER A 71 24.30 -36.55 -8.42
N TYR A 72 23.93 -36.37 -7.15
CA TYR A 72 22.56 -36.02 -6.79
C TYR A 72 22.16 -34.60 -7.26
N ASP A 73 23.14 -33.80 -7.69
CA ASP A 73 22.93 -32.48 -8.26
C ASP A 73 22.38 -32.57 -9.70
N LYS A 74 21.08 -32.30 -9.83
CA LYS A 74 20.36 -32.22 -11.11
C LYS A 74 20.90 -31.13 -12.05
N TYR A 75 21.42 -30.02 -11.52
CA TYR A 75 21.99 -28.94 -12.36
C TYR A 75 23.28 -29.39 -13.03
N LYS A 76 24.12 -30.14 -12.29
CA LYS A 76 25.32 -30.77 -12.86
C LYS A 76 24.97 -31.74 -13.98
N GLN A 77 23.94 -32.58 -13.78
CA GLN A 77 23.47 -33.50 -14.82
C GLN A 77 22.98 -32.75 -16.07
N TRP A 78 22.19 -31.68 -15.87
CA TRP A 78 21.73 -30.85 -16.98
C TRP A 78 22.89 -30.24 -17.77
N ARG A 79 23.90 -29.69 -17.07
CA ARG A 79 25.12 -29.18 -17.71
C ARG A 79 25.83 -30.26 -18.54
N LEU A 80 25.98 -31.46 -18.00
CA LEU A 80 26.65 -32.58 -18.68
C LEU A 80 25.89 -33.05 -19.93
N LEU A 81 24.55 -33.11 -19.87
CA LEU A 81 23.73 -33.35 -21.07
C LEU A 81 23.90 -32.24 -22.10
N GLY A 82 24.07 -30.99 -21.65
CA GLY A 82 24.35 -29.84 -22.48
C GLY A 82 25.68 -29.90 -23.24
N LEU A 83 26.66 -30.69 -22.78
CA LEU A 83 27.95 -30.89 -23.46
C LEU A 83 27.83 -31.83 -24.68
N LEU A 84 26.74 -32.59 -24.79
CA LEU A 84 26.50 -33.44 -25.96
C LEU A 84 26.07 -32.58 -27.17
N PRO A 85 26.58 -32.87 -28.39
CA PRO A 85 26.12 -32.23 -29.61
C PRO A 85 24.61 -32.43 -29.80
N LYS A 86 23.94 -31.45 -30.43
CA LYS A 86 22.48 -31.46 -30.62
C LYS A 86 21.95 -32.77 -31.26
N ALA A 87 22.71 -33.38 -32.18
CA ALA A 87 22.34 -34.63 -32.85
C ALA A 87 22.42 -35.89 -31.96
N LEU A 88 23.03 -35.78 -30.78
CA LEU A 88 23.24 -36.88 -29.83
C LEU A 88 22.62 -36.58 -28.46
N ARG A 89 22.00 -35.43 -28.29
CA ARG A 89 21.51 -34.96 -26.99
C ARG A 89 20.06 -35.39 -26.81
N PRO A 90 19.69 -35.97 -25.65
CA PRO A 90 18.29 -36.15 -25.28
C PRO A 90 17.54 -34.82 -25.27
N GLU A 91 16.24 -34.83 -25.56
CA GLU A 91 15.43 -33.61 -25.61
C GLU A 91 14.76 -33.35 -24.26
N ASN A 92 14.63 -32.08 -23.87
CA ASN A 92 13.93 -31.74 -22.64
C ASN A 92 12.41 -31.83 -22.88
N LEU A 93 11.67 -32.46 -21.97
CA LEU A 93 10.21 -32.56 -22.04
C LEU A 93 9.54 -31.18 -22.23
N SER A 94 10.06 -30.13 -21.58
CA SER A 94 9.52 -28.76 -21.71
C SER A 94 9.68 -28.16 -23.11
N ASN A 95 10.60 -28.67 -23.92
CA ASN A 95 10.84 -28.16 -25.28
C ASN A 95 9.88 -28.78 -26.31
N ILE A 96 9.34 -29.96 -26.01
CA ILE A 96 8.47 -30.72 -26.92
C ILE A 96 7.00 -30.67 -26.50
N THR A 97 6.72 -30.27 -25.26
CA THR A 97 5.35 -30.12 -24.75
C THR A 97 4.96 -28.65 -24.64
N GLN A 98 3.67 -28.37 -24.78
CA GLN A 98 3.07 -27.06 -24.50
C GLN A 98 1.96 -27.23 -23.48
N GLU A 99 1.78 -26.26 -22.59
CA GLU A 99 0.64 -26.26 -21.66
C GLU A 99 -0.56 -25.59 -22.31
N GLN A 100 -1.71 -26.25 -22.25
CA GLN A 100 -2.99 -25.72 -22.73
C GLN A 100 -4.04 -25.81 -21.63
N LEU A 101 -5.05 -24.93 -21.69
CA LEU A 101 -6.17 -24.93 -20.77
C LEU A 101 -7.06 -26.17 -21.00
N GLU A 102 -7.47 -26.83 -19.93
CA GLU A 102 -8.42 -27.95 -20.00
C GLU A 102 -9.86 -27.40 -19.98
N GLU A 103 -10.41 -27.08 -21.15
CA GLU A 103 -11.74 -26.44 -21.25
C GLU A 103 -12.88 -27.28 -20.65
N SER A 104 -12.76 -28.61 -20.67
CA SER A 104 -13.80 -29.53 -20.16
C SER A 104 -14.02 -29.47 -18.65
N SER A 105 -13.06 -28.95 -17.87
CA SER A 105 -13.16 -28.85 -16.42
C SER A 105 -13.59 -27.46 -15.92
N LEU A 106 -13.79 -26.50 -16.83
CA LEU A 106 -14.13 -25.12 -16.50
C LEU A 106 -15.58 -24.97 -16.03
N LYS A 107 -15.74 -24.43 -14.83
CA LYS A 107 -17.02 -23.95 -14.28
C LYS A 107 -16.86 -22.51 -13.83
N LEU A 108 -17.72 -21.61 -14.30
CA LEU A 108 -17.67 -20.20 -13.93
C LEU A 108 -17.77 -20.06 -12.41
N CYS A 109 -17.07 -19.06 -11.85
CA CYS A 109 -17.18 -18.79 -10.44
C CYS A 109 -18.61 -18.38 -10.07
N HIS A 110 -18.97 -18.59 -8.81
CA HIS A 110 -20.31 -18.30 -8.29
C HIS A 110 -20.78 -16.87 -8.57
N TYR A 111 -19.85 -15.90 -8.51
CA TYR A 111 -20.14 -14.48 -8.71
C TYR A 111 -20.21 -14.04 -10.17
N GLY A 112 -19.76 -14.89 -11.12
CA GLY A 112 -19.76 -14.58 -12.55
C GLY A 112 -19.16 -13.21 -12.87
N GLU A 113 -19.95 -12.35 -13.50
CA GLU A 113 -19.54 -11.00 -13.88
C GLU A 113 -19.35 -10.04 -12.69
N HIS A 114 -19.93 -10.36 -11.54
CA HIS A 114 -19.79 -9.57 -10.31
C HIS A 114 -18.59 -9.99 -9.45
N CYS A 115 -17.74 -10.89 -9.95
CA CYS A 115 -16.55 -11.31 -9.22
C CYS A 115 -15.56 -10.13 -9.06
N GLU A 116 -15.37 -9.67 -7.83
CA GLU A 116 -14.47 -8.57 -7.48
C GLU A 116 -13.04 -8.78 -8.01
N SER A 117 -12.42 -9.94 -7.73
CA SER A 117 -11.04 -10.21 -8.18
C SER A 117 -10.87 -10.16 -9.71
N ARG A 118 -11.89 -10.58 -10.46
CA ARG A 118 -11.92 -10.49 -11.92
C ARG A 118 -12.00 -9.02 -12.36
N ASN A 119 -12.92 -8.27 -11.75
CA ASN A 119 -13.19 -6.89 -12.12
C ASN A 119 -12.02 -5.97 -11.73
N SER A 120 -11.50 -6.10 -10.51
CA SER A 120 -10.31 -5.36 -10.06
C SER A 120 -9.09 -5.65 -10.94
N LEU A 121 -8.83 -6.92 -11.30
CA LEU A 121 -7.72 -7.23 -12.21
C LEU A 121 -7.98 -6.63 -13.60
N LYS A 122 -9.19 -6.75 -14.13
CA LYS A 122 -9.53 -6.18 -15.44
C LYS A 122 -9.33 -4.66 -15.44
N GLU A 123 -9.87 -3.96 -14.45
CA GLU A 123 -9.75 -2.50 -14.28
C GLU A 123 -8.28 -2.07 -14.13
N LEU A 124 -7.50 -2.81 -13.34
CA LEU A 124 -6.07 -2.57 -13.19
C LEU A 124 -5.34 -2.73 -14.52
N LEU A 125 -5.57 -3.84 -15.24
CA LEU A 125 -4.86 -4.16 -16.48
C LEU A 125 -5.20 -3.21 -17.64
N ILE A 126 -6.42 -2.66 -17.70
CA ILE A 126 -6.81 -1.67 -18.72
C ILE A 126 -6.44 -0.24 -18.33
N SER A 127 -6.03 0.00 -17.07
CA SER A 127 -5.75 1.34 -16.57
C SER A 127 -4.53 1.96 -17.26
N HIS A 128 -4.59 3.29 -17.39
CA HIS A 128 -3.48 4.06 -17.92
C HIS A 128 -2.28 4.01 -16.97
N GLU A 129 -2.51 3.95 -15.66
CA GLU A 129 -1.48 3.79 -14.64
C GLU A 129 -0.67 2.50 -14.82
N PHE A 130 -1.35 1.38 -15.15
CA PHE A 130 -0.69 0.11 -15.42
C PHE A 130 0.13 0.17 -16.72
N GLN A 131 -0.39 0.81 -17.78
CA GLN A 131 0.35 1.05 -19.02
C GLN A 131 1.66 1.81 -18.75
N TRP A 132 1.56 2.87 -17.95
CA TRP A 132 2.67 3.73 -17.62
C TRP A 132 3.71 3.01 -16.78
N ALA A 133 3.26 2.19 -15.83
CA ALA A 133 4.12 1.37 -15.03
C ALA A 133 4.89 0.37 -15.89
N PHE A 134 4.23 -0.28 -16.85
CA PHE A 134 4.89 -1.20 -17.77
C PHE A 134 5.97 -0.52 -18.62
N VAL A 135 5.67 0.66 -19.19
CA VAL A 135 6.65 1.48 -19.92
C VAL A 135 7.82 1.89 -19.01
N ALA A 136 7.53 2.31 -17.78
CA ALA A 136 8.55 2.71 -16.81
C ALA A 136 9.47 1.54 -16.45
N LEU A 137 8.92 0.33 -16.27
CA LEU A 137 9.70 -0.89 -16.02
C LEU A 137 10.62 -1.24 -17.19
N LEU A 138 10.13 -1.17 -18.43
CA LEU A 138 10.94 -1.41 -19.63
C LEU A 138 12.12 -0.42 -19.75
N LYS A 139 11.89 0.85 -19.46
CA LYS A 139 12.94 1.89 -19.46
C LYS A 139 13.92 1.72 -18.29
N TRP A 140 13.41 1.30 -17.14
CA TRP A 140 14.21 1.16 -15.92
C TRP A 140 15.17 -0.04 -15.97
N GLN A 141 14.75 -1.16 -16.56
CA GLN A 141 15.61 -2.34 -16.68
C GLN A 141 16.76 -2.18 -17.69
N ASP A 142 16.58 -1.37 -18.75
CA ASP A 142 17.63 -1.05 -19.73
C ASP A 142 17.61 0.45 -20.08
N PRO A 143 18.25 1.29 -19.25
CA PRO A 143 18.33 2.73 -19.49
C PRO A 143 19.14 3.10 -20.74
N ALA A 144 19.96 2.18 -21.26
CA ALA A 144 20.84 2.43 -22.41
C ALA A 144 20.11 2.26 -23.74
N ASN A 145 19.09 1.39 -23.81
CA ASN A 145 18.24 1.18 -24.98
C ASN A 145 16.76 1.35 -24.61
N PRO A 146 16.29 2.59 -24.41
CA PRO A 146 14.88 2.84 -24.13
C PRO A 146 14.02 2.35 -25.30
N VAL A 147 13.02 1.52 -25.01
CA VAL A 147 12.04 1.07 -26.00
C VAL A 147 11.26 2.28 -26.53
N GLU A 148 11.05 2.34 -27.84
CA GLU A 148 10.24 3.37 -28.49
C GLU A 148 8.80 3.32 -27.96
N ILE A 149 8.23 4.48 -27.64
CA ILE A 149 6.93 4.59 -26.98
C ILE A 149 5.81 4.12 -27.92
N GLU A 150 5.96 4.37 -29.22
CA GLU A 150 4.99 3.98 -30.25
C GLU A 150 4.82 2.44 -30.33
N ASP A 151 5.90 1.68 -30.17
CA ASP A 151 5.86 0.21 -30.18
C ASP A 151 5.08 -0.33 -28.97
N ILE A 152 5.22 0.31 -27.81
CA ILE A 152 4.52 -0.09 -26.59
C ILE A 152 3.04 0.26 -26.69
N GLN A 153 2.72 1.43 -27.25
CA GLN A 153 1.34 1.87 -27.42
C GLN A 153 0.57 0.96 -28.39
N TYR A 154 1.21 0.53 -29.49
CA TYR A 154 0.64 -0.45 -30.40
C TYR A 154 0.36 -1.81 -29.73
N ILE A 155 1.32 -2.32 -28.93
CA ILE A 155 1.14 -3.58 -28.18
C ILE A 155 0.00 -3.45 -27.16
N TRP A 156 -0.10 -2.30 -26.50
CA TRP A 156 -1.14 -2.04 -25.52
C TRP A 156 -2.53 -2.00 -26.12
N ASP A 157 -2.72 -1.20 -27.17
CA ASP A 157 -4.00 -1.05 -27.86
C ASP A 157 -4.50 -2.41 -28.40
N LYS A 158 -3.54 -3.26 -28.82
CA LYS A 158 -3.80 -4.61 -29.32
C LYS A 158 -4.23 -5.60 -28.23
N HIS A 159 -3.64 -5.55 -27.03
CA HIS A 159 -3.80 -6.63 -26.04
C HIS A 159 -4.51 -6.26 -24.74
N PHE A 160 -4.52 -4.98 -24.36
CA PHE A 160 -5.01 -4.49 -23.06
C PHE A 160 -6.11 -3.43 -23.18
N SER A 161 -6.73 -3.30 -24.37
CA SER A 161 -7.92 -2.46 -24.55
C SER A 161 -9.19 -3.17 -24.08
N GLN A 162 -10.23 -2.40 -23.75
CA GLN A 162 -11.46 -2.92 -23.14
C GLN A 162 -12.21 -3.95 -24.01
N GLU A 163 -12.03 -3.89 -25.34
CA GLU A 163 -12.61 -4.83 -26.31
C GLU A 163 -11.72 -6.07 -26.55
N GLN A 164 -10.41 -5.94 -26.33
CA GLN A 164 -9.42 -6.99 -26.64
C GLN A 164 -9.04 -7.82 -25.43
N LEU A 165 -9.22 -7.29 -24.21
CA LEU A 165 -8.91 -7.98 -22.95
C LEU A 165 -10.16 -8.54 -22.28
N GLU A 166 -10.19 -9.86 -22.15
CA GLU A 166 -11.20 -10.59 -21.40
C GLU A 166 -10.58 -11.23 -20.15
N VAL A 167 -11.14 -10.95 -18.98
CA VAL A 167 -10.78 -11.62 -17.73
C VAL A 167 -11.99 -12.44 -17.30
N VAL A 168 -11.80 -13.73 -17.04
CA VAL A 168 -12.87 -14.65 -16.64
C VAL A 168 -12.43 -15.41 -15.40
N CYS A 169 -13.34 -15.58 -14.45
CA CYS A 169 -13.08 -16.28 -13.20
C CYS A 169 -13.85 -17.60 -13.14
N TYR A 170 -13.17 -18.66 -12.73
CA TYR A 170 -13.65 -20.04 -12.68
C TYR A 170 -13.48 -20.64 -11.29
N GLU A 171 -14.29 -21.62 -10.90
CA GLU A 171 -14.13 -22.36 -9.63
C GLU A 171 -12.77 -23.06 -9.54
N LYS A 172 -12.30 -23.61 -10.67
CA LYS A 172 -11.03 -24.30 -10.79
C LYS A 172 -10.45 -24.07 -12.18
N VAL A 173 -9.16 -23.77 -12.25
CA VAL A 173 -8.42 -23.64 -13.52
C VAL A 173 -7.39 -24.76 -13.58
N CYS A 174 -7.43 -25.55 -14.65
CA CYS A 174 -6.53 -26.68 -14.87
C CYS A 174 -5.89 -26.58 -16.26
N THR A 175 -4.60 -26.88 -16.34
CA THR A 175 -3.88 -27.02 -17.61
C THR A 175 -3.44 -28.45 -17.83
N ILE A 176 -3.35 -28.86 -19.10
CA ILE A 176 -2.85 -30.16 -19.52
C ILE A 176 -1.69 -29.96 -20.51
N LYS A 177 -0.69 -30.83 -20.47
CA LYS A 177 0.41 -30.80 -21.44
C LYS A 177 -0.04 -31.42 -22.76
N VAL A 178 0.38 -30.82 -23.86
CA VAL A 178 0.04 -31.21 -25.23
C VAL A 178 1.32 -31.44 -26.01
N HIS A 179 1.38 -32.55 -26.74
CA HIS A 179 2.48 -32.88 -27.65
C HIS A 179 1.92 -33.24 -29.02
N ASN A 180 2.41 -32.60 -30.09
CA ASN A 180 1.89 -32.77 -31.46
C ASN A 180 0.36 -32.63 -31.55
N SER A 181 -0.20 -31.64 -30.85
CA SER A 181 -1.66 -31.39 -30.76
C SER A 181 -2.49 -32.49 -30.09
N GLN A 182 -1.86 -33.42 -29.37
CA GLN A 182 -2.54 -34.41 -28.55
C GLN A 182 -2.33 -34.14 -27.05
N PRO A 183 -3.42 -34.08 -26.25
CA PRO A 183 -3.31 -33.93 -24.80
C PRO A 183 -2.70 -35.18 -24.17
N LEU A 184 -1.83 -34.97 -23.19
CA LEU A 184 -1.13 -36.02 -22.47
C LEU A 184 -1.90 -36.29 -21.17
N GLU A 185 -2.68 -37.37 -21.14
CA GLU A 185 -3.45 -37.77 -19.97
C GLU A 185 -2.55 -37.96 -18.74
N GLY A 186 -3.02 -37.55 -17.56
CA GLY A 186 -2.26 -37.64 -16.30
C GLY A 186 -1.28 -36.48 -16.07
N THR A 187 -1.26 -35.48 -16.95
CA THR A 187 -0.45 -34.25 -16.79
C THR A 187 -1.26 -33.03 -16.33
N GLN A 188 -2.47 -33.25 -15.80
CA GLN A 188 -3.31 -32.15 -15.30
C GLN A 188 -2.64 -31.43 -14.13
N CYS A 189 -2.55 -30.10 -14.24
CA CYS A 189 -1.98 -29.23 -13.23
C CYS A 189 -2.98 -28.13 -12.88
N ALA A 190 -3.35 -28.01 -11.61
CA ALA A 190 -4.17 -26.90 -11.13
C ALA A 190 -3.34 -25.62 -11.13
N LYS A 191 -3.93 -24.52 -11.62
CA LYS A 191 -3.30 -23.20 -11.67
C LYS A 191 -4.21 -22.15 -11.05
N LEU A 192 -3.61 -21.17 -10.37
CA LEU A 192 -4.36 -20.02 -9.86
C LEU A 192 -4.73 -19.02 -10.97
N ALA A 193 -3.90 -18.92 -12.01
CA ALA A 193 -4.17 -18.11 -13.18
C ALA A 193 -3.50 -18.69 -14.43
N HIS A 194 -4.07 -18.39 -15.59
CA HIS A 194 -3.51 -18.71 -16.89
C HIS A 194 -3.96 -17.67 -17.91
N ALA A 195 -3.08 -17.23 -18.80
CA ALA A 195 -3.47 -16.35 -19.90
C ALA A 195 -3.28 -17.05 -21.25
N MET A 196 -3.99 -16.60 -22.28
CA MET A 196 -3.74 -17.04 -23.65
C MET A 196 -4.15 -15.97 -24.66
N MET A 197 -3.58 -16.10 -25.86
CA MET A 197 -4.05 -15.36 -27.04
C MET A 197 -5.05 -16.22 -27.80
N LEU A 198 -6.23 -15.65 -28.07
CA LEU A 198 -7.24 -16.26 -28.91
C LEU A 198 -6.88 -16.10 -30.40
N PRO A 199 -7.47 -16.91 -31.31
CA PRO A 199 -7.17 -16.86 -32.74
C PRO A 199 -7.48 -15.52 -33.43
N ASP A 200 -8.30 -14.68 -32.78
CA ASP A 200 -8.70 -13.35 -33.22
C ASP A 200 -7.85 -12.22 -32.60
N ASP A 201 -6.66 -12.56 -32.07
CA ASP A 201 -5.74 -11.65 -31.39
C ASP A 201 -6.29 -11.03 -30.08
N ARG A 202 -7.40 -11.55 -29.52
CA ARG A 202 -7.87 -11.16 -28.18
C ARG A 202 -7.09 -11.84 -27.07
N CYS A 203 -6.82 -11.10 -26.01
CA CYS A 203 -6.15 -11.60 -24.81
C CYS A 203 -7.20 -12.10 -23.80
N GLN A 204 -7.04 -13.32 -23.30
CA GLN A 204 -7.93 -13.89 -22.30
C GLN A 204 -7.16 -14.36 -21.06
N PHE A 205 -7.55 -13.86 -19.89
CA PHE A 205 -7.08 -14.29 -18.58
C PHE A 205 -8.12 -15.17 -17.89
N TYR A 206 -7.68 -16.33 -17.44
CA TYR A 206 -8.44 -17.30 -16.65
C TYR A 206 -7.94 -17.25 -15.22
N LEU A 207 -8.81 -16.93 -14.28
CA LEU A 207 -8.50 -16.87 -12.85
C LEU A 207 -9.24 -17.98 -12.10
N GLU A 208 -8.54 -18.70 -11.23
CA GLU A 208 -9.20 -19.52 -10.23
C GLU A 208 -9.79 -18.60 -9.15
N HIS A 209 -11.06 -18.79 -8.83
CA HIS A 209 -11.75 -17.99 -7.83
C HIS A 209 -11.16 -18.26 -6.45
N GLN A 210 -10.83 -17.18 -5.75
CA GLN A 210 -10.35 -17.25 -4.38
C GLN A 210 -11.19 -16.28 -3.57
N GLU A 211 -12.13 -16.81 -2.77
CA GLU A 211 -12.98 -15.97 -1.92
C GLU A 211 -12.15 -15.09 -0.99
N ARG A 212 -11.05 -15.67 -0.44
CA ARG A 212 -10.06 -15.01 0.41
C ARG A 212 -8.71 -15.74 0.25
N LEU A 213 -7.67 -15.02 -0.18
CA LEU A 213 -6.33 -15.57 -0.38
C LEU A 213 -5.51 -15.53 0.92
N GLU A 214 -4.94 -16.66 1.33
CA GLU A 214 -3.88 -16.69 2.34
C GLU A 214 -2.66 -15.88 1.86
N ARG A 215 -1.93 -15.24 2.79
CA ARG A 215 -0.77 -14.39 2.43
C ARG A 215 0.27 -15.07 1.55
N SER A 216 0.54 -16.35 1.78
CA SER A 216 1.46 -17.16 0.96
C SER A 216 0.94 -17.35 -0.47
N LYS A 217 -0.37 -17.56 -0.62
CA LYS A 217 -1.04 -17.69 -1.92
C LYS A 217 -1.15 -16.37 -2.66
N VAL A 218 -1.26 -15.23 -1.97
CA VAL A 218 -1.25 -13.89 -2.61
C VAL A 218 0.05 -13.70 -3.40
N VAL A 219 1.20 -13.98 -2.77
CA VAL A 219 2.51 -13.82 -3.44
C VAL A 219 2.63 -14.78 -4.63
N HIS A 220 2.19 -16.02 -4.46
CA HIS A 220 2.22 -17.00 -5.54
C HIS A 220 1.28 -16.64 -6.71
N PHE A 221 0.09 -16.12 -6.41
CA PHE A 221 -0.86 -15.63 -7.39
C PHE A 221 -0.28 -14.46 -8.19
N ALA A 222 0.30 -13.48 -7.50
CA ALA A 222 0.96 -12.34 -8.12
C ALA A 222 2.15 -12.76 -9.01
N ASP A 223 2.94 -13.75 -8.57
CA ASP A 223 4.03 -14.34 -9.36
C ASP A 223 3.52 -14.95 -10.67
N ILE A 224 2.45 -15.76 -10.59
CA ILE A 224 1.83 -16.35 -11.78
C ILE A 224 1.31 -15.25 -12.71
N LEU A 225 0.56 -14.28 -12.21
CA LEU A 225 0.02 -13.19 -13.03
C LEU A 225 1.13 -12.39 -13.71
N ALA A 226 2.22 -12.04 -12.99
CA ALA A 226 3.33 -11.29 -13.57
C ALA A 226 4.02 -12.06 -14.68
N LYS A 227 4.18 -13.38 -14.53
CA LYS A 227 4.73 -14.26 -15.57
C LYS A 227 3.81 -14.35 -16.79
N GLU A 228 2.51 -14.53 -16.56
CA GLU A 228 1.51 -14.60 -17.61
C GLU A 228 1.42 -13.28 -18.41
N VAL A 229 1.40 -12.13 -17.72
CA VAL A 229 1.45 -10.80 -18.34
C VAL A 229 2.75 -10.61 -19.13
N ASN A 230 3.91 -10.94 -18.56
CA ASN A 230 5.19 -10.79 -19.26
C ASN A 230 5.26 -11.69 -20.50
N ARG A 231 4.75 -12.92 -20.41
CA ARG A 231 4.69 -13.87 -21.53
C ARG A 231 3.83 -13.33 -22.67
N LEU A 232 2.66 -12.77 -22.36
CA LEU A 232 1.79 -12.14 -23.37
C LEU A 232 2.47 -10.95 -24.05
N LEU A 233 3.29 -10.20 -23.32
CA LEU A 233 4.03 -9.05 -23.82
C LEU A 233 5.35 -9.44 -24.52
N GLY A 234 5.58 -10.74 -24.76
CA GLY A 234 6.73 -11.26 -25.48
C GLY A 234 8.00 -11.40 -24.64
N GLU A 235 7.86 -11.65 -23.34
CA GLU A 235 8.95 -11.88 -22.38
C GLU A 235 9.97 -10.73 -22.32
N ARG A 236 9.50 -9.50 -22.49
CA ARG A 236 10.35 -8.31 -22.54
C ARG A 236 10.90 -7.88 -21.19
N LEU A 237 10.22 -8.19 -20.08
CA LEU A 237 10.68 -7.84 -18.74
C LEU A 237 11.65 -8.87 -18.18
N GLN A 238 12.74 -8.38 -17.58
CA GLN A 238 13.72 -9.16 -16.84
C GLN A 238 13.24 -9.47 -15.41
N SER A 239 13.92 -10.39 -14.72
CA SER A 239 13.53 -10.91 -13.40
C SER A 239 13.26 -9.82 -12.35
N GLU A 240 14.10 -8.78 -12.28
CA GLU A 240 13.90 -7.67 -11.33
C GLU A 240 12.66 -6.85 -11.67
N ALA A 241 12.42 -6.55 -12.94
CA ALA A 241 11.24 -5.81 -13.38
C ALA A 241 9.95 -6.62 -13.22
N VAL A 242 10.01 -7.94 -13.45
CA VAL A 242 8.90 -8.87 -13.17
C VAL A 242 8.56 -8.88 -11.68
N THR A 243 9.56 -8.78 -10.80
CA THR A 243 9.34 -8.70 -9.34
C THR A 243 8.60 -7.42 -8.95
N VAL A 244 8.85 -6.29 -9.63
CA VAL A 244 8.08 -5.06 -9.41
C VAL A 244 6.67 -5.19 -10.01
N LEU A 245 6.54 -5.79 -11.19
CA LEU A 245 5.24 -6.10 -11.81
C LEU A 245 4.37 -6.96 -10.88
N MET A 246 4.94 -7.95 -10.19
CA MET A 246 4.22 -8.72 -9.18
C MET A 246 3.60 -7.82 -8.10
N LYS A 247 4.31 -6.81 -7.62
CA LYS A 247 3.79 -5.88 -6.59
C LYS A 247 2.68 -4.99 -7.16
N ILE A 248 2.80 -4.56 -8.41
CA ILE A 248 1.80 -3.76 -9.12
C ILE A 248 0.49 -4.54 -9.26
N LEU A 249 0.56 -5.82 -9.59
CA LEU A 249 -0.61 -6.69 -9.79
C LEU A 249 -1.37 -7.03 -8.49
N VAL A 250 -0.86 -6.60 -7.33
CA VAL A 250 -1.52 -6.74 -6.03
C VAL A 250 -2.22 -5.45 -5.60
N CYS A 251 -2.00 -4.33 -6.31
CA CYS A 251 -2.70 -3.07 -6.05
C CYS A 251 -4.21 -3.26 -6.15
N GLN A 252 -4.95 -2.75 -5.17
CA GLN A 252 -6.42 -2.77 -5.20
C GLN A 252 -6.97 -1.73 -6.18
N GLU A 253 -6.27 -0.61 -6.26
CA GLU A 253 -6.65 0.56 -7.04
C GLU A 253 -5.48 1.01 -7.93
N PRO A 254 -5.71 1.43 -9.19
CA PRO A 254 -4.64 1.85 -10.10
C PRO A 254 -3.73 2.95 -9.56
N GLN A 255 -4.24 3.81 -8.67
CA GLN A 255 -3.46 4.91 -8.09
C GLN A 255 -2.34 4.42 -7.15
N GLU A 256 -2.47 3.24 -6.57
CA GLU A 256 -1.45 2.63 -5.69
C GLU A 256 -0.18 2.24 -6.45
N ILE A 257 -0.28 2.02 -7.77
CA ILE A 257 0.84 1.65 -8.65
C ILE A 257 1.99 2.67 -8.54
N ALA A 258 1.66 3.96 -8.42
CA ALA A 258 2.66 5.02 -8.30
C ALA A 258 3.57 4.82 -7.09
N GLU A 259 3.01 4.39 -5.96
CA GLU A 259 3.76 4.18 -4.73
C GLU A 259 4.55 2.88 -4.77
N VAL A 260 4.03 1.85 -5.44
CA VAL A 260 4.80 0.63 -5.72
C VAL A 260 6.04 0.96 -6.56
N LEU A 261 5.91 1.74 -7.64
CA LEU A 261 7.06 2.12 -8.47
C LEU A 261 8.09 2.91 -7.66
N LYS A 262 7.63 3.88 -6.84
CA LYS A 262 8.48 4.68 -5.96
C LYS A 262 9.25 3.84 -4.95
N ASP A 263 8.58 2.92 -4.26
CA ASP A 263 9.19 2.03 -3.26
C ASP A 263 10.24 1.09 -3.87
N ASN A 264 10.05 0.72 -5.14
CA ASN A 264 11.00 -0.09 -5.91
C ASN A 264 12.05 0.75 -6.66
N LYS A 265 12.10 2.07 -6.41
CA LYS A 265 13.06 3.00 -7.05
C LYS A 265 12.97 3.01 -8.58
N VAL A 266 11.79 2.73 -9.13
CA VAL A 266 11.48 2.87 -10.55
C VAL A 266 11.07 4.33 -10.79
N PRO A 267 11.77 5.07 -11.67
CA PRO A 267 11.42 6.46 -11.95
C PRO A 267 10.00 6.57 -12.52
N LEU A 268 9.14 7.34 -11.85
CA LEU A 268 7.85 7.72 -12.42
C LEU A 268 8.10 8.63 -13.63
N HIS A 269 7.44 8.34 -14.75
CA HIS A 269 7.39 9.29 -15.86
C HIS A 269 6.63 10.53 -15.36
N GLN A 270 7.36 11.59 -15.04
CA GLN A 270 6.74 12.77 -14.44
C GLN A 270 5.77 13.44 -15.45
N PRO A 271 4.52 13.72 -15.07
CA PRO A 271 3.97 15.03 -15.37
C PRO A 271 4.79 16.02 -14.54
N ALA A 272 5.52 16.90 -15.24
CA ALA A 272 6.29 18.04 -14.74
C ALA A 272 6.55 18.10 -13.21
N HIS A 273 7.78 17.77 -12.80
CA HIS A 273 8.41 18.18 -11.54
C HIS A 273 7.52 18.17 -10.28
N ARG A 274 7.46 17.04 -9.58
CA ARG A 274 7.26 17.07 -8.12
C ARG A 274 8.63 17.11 -7.46
N SER A 275 9.05 18.30 -7.03
CA SER A 275 10.24 18.47 -6.19
C SER A 275 9.93 18.02 -4.76
N ALA A 276 10.94 17.72 -3.95
CA ALA A 276 10.82 17.40 -2.51
C ALA A 276 10.24 18.54 -1.64
N TRP A 277 9.67 19.58 -2.26
CA TRP A 277 9.12 20.79 -1.68
C TRP A 277 7.66 21.00 -2.07
N ASN A 278 6.89 19.93 -2.36
CA ASN A 278 5.43 20.06 -2.49
C ASN A 278 4.83 20.32 -1.11
N LEU A 279 4.97 21.57 -0.67
CA LEU A 279 4.29 22.15 0.47
C LEU A 279 2.78 22.12 0.18
N PRO A 280 1.92 22.04 1.23
CA PRO A 280 0.47 22.14 1.04
C PRO A 280 0.10 23.31 0.12
N PRO A 281 -0.97 23.19 -0.69
CA PRO A 281 -1.38 24.31 -1.53
C PRO A 281 -1.72 25.52 -0.64
N ALA A 282 -1.39 26.72 -1.12
CA ALA A 282 -1.82 27.94 -0.46
C ALA A 282 -3.35 27.88 -0.23
N GLY A 283 -3.83 28.45 0.87
CA GLY A 283 -5.23 28.48 1.25
C GLY A 283 -5.72 27.34 2.14
N GLU A 284 -4.96 26.25 2.26
CA GLU A 284 -5.28 25.20 3.24
C GLU A 284 -5.02 25.65 4.68
N GLU A 285 -5.81 25.13 5.61
CA GLU A 285 -5.67 25.40 7.03
C GLU A 285 -4.43 24.73 7.62
N ILE A 286 -3.65 25.49 8.36
CA ILE A 286 -2.56 24.98 9.18
C ILE A 286 -3.20 24.32 10.40
N PRO A 287 -2.98 23.01 10.66
CA PRO A 287 -3.54 22.36 11.84
C PRO A 287 -3.00 22.99 13.13
N GLU A 288 -3.83 23.10 14.17
CA GLU A 288 -3.49 23.76 15.45
C GLU A 288 -2.20 23.19 16.09
N GLU A 289 -1.94 21.90 15.88
CA GLU A 289 -0.73 21.20 16.34
C GLU A 289 0.58 21.78 15.79
N TRP A 290 0.53 22.45 14.62
CA TRP A 290 1.68 23.09 13.99
C TRP A 290 1.86 24.57 14.37
N TYR A 291 0.97 25.17 15.17
CA TYR A 291 1.05 26.60 15.52
C TYR A 291 2.31 26.96 16.32
N ASP A 292 2.90 26.00 17.05
CA ASP A 292 4.19 26.23 17.70
C ASP A 292 5.38 26.31 16.73
N SER A 293 5.20 25.78 15.52
CA SER A 293 6.20 25.86 14.47
C SER A 293 6.23 27.23 13.80
N LEU A 294 5.27 28.12 14.06
CA LEU A 294 5.24 29.48 13.51
C LEU A 294 6.10 30.45 14.33
N GLU A 295 7.05 31.12 13.67
CA GLU A 295 7.96 32.07 14.28
C GLU A 295 7.30 33.41 14.59
N MET A 296 7.43 33.85 15.85
CA MET A 296 6.89 35.12 16.33
C MET A 296 7.86 36.29 16.15
N ASN A 297 9.04 36.08 15.53
CA ASN A 297 10.01 37.14 15.31
C ASN A 297 9.40 38.25 14.45
N ILE A 298 9.44 39.48 14.96
CA ILE A 298 8.79 40.65 14.36
C ILE A 298 9.63 41.37 13.31
N ILE A 299 10.94 41.09 13.27
CA ILE A 299 11.94 41.79 12.43
C ILE A 299 12.15 41.05 11.10
N HIS A 300 11.49 39.91 10.90
CA HIS A 300 11.69 39.10 9.71
C HIS A 300 11.14 39.77 8.45
N THR A 301 11.87 39.65 7.34
CA THR A 301 11.49 40.16 6.02
C THR A 301 11.28 39.00 5.05
N PHE A 302 10.14 38.99 4.37
CA PHE A 302 9.80 37.95 3.41
C PHE A 302 10.28 38.29 1.99
N VAL A 303 10.66 37.27 1.23
CA VAL A 303 11.02 37.38 -0.20
C VAL A 303 9.98 36.69 -1.10
N PRO A 304 9.82 37.15 -2.36
CA PRO A 304 8.97 36.45 -3.33
C PRO A 304 9.37 34.98 -3.48
N GLY A 305 8.39 34.08 -3.39
CA GLY A 305 8.56 32.64 -3.36
C GLY A 305 8.56 32.02 -1.96
N ASP A 306 8.58 32.82 -0.88
CA ASP A 306 8.53 32.30 0.48
C ASP A 306 7.18 31.64 0.79
N TYR A 307 7.26 30.48 1.44
CA TYR A 307 6.11 29.75 1.96
C TYR A 307 5.90 30.04 3.44
N VAL A 308 4.74 30.60 3.78
CA VAL A 308 4.47 31.26 5.05
C VAL A 308 3.10 30.87 5.61
N GLY A 309 2.93 31.03 6.91
CA GLY A 309 1.60 31.02 7.55
C GLY A 309 0.99 32.42 7.52
N TYR A 310 -0.23 32.54 7.02
CA TYR A 310 -1.05 33.75 7.03
C TYR A 310 -2.09 33.68 8.15
N LEU A 311 -2.15 34.69 9.01
CA LEU A 311 -3.18 34.77 10.07
C LEU A 311 -4.44 35.48 9.56
N ASP A 312 -5.54 34.75 9.46
CA ASP A 312 -6.83 35.33 9.07
C ASP A 312 -7.45 36.09 10.25
N SER A 313 -7.36 37.42 10.19
CA SER A 313 -7.90 38.33 11.23
C SER A 313 -9.44 38.42 11.24
N SER A 314 -10.15 37.77 10.31
CA SER A 314 -11.62 37.77 10.27
C SER A 314 -12.27 36.74 11.21
N GLN A 315 -11.52 35.75 11.69
CA GLN A 315 -11.99 34.71 12.58
C GLN A 315 -11.89 35.13 14.06
N LEU A 316 -12.83 34.65 14.89
CA LEU A 316 -12.83 34.90 16.35
C LEU A 316 -11.77 34.08 17.10
N LYS A 317 -11.26 33.02 16.48
CA LYS A 317 -10.18 32.16 16.99
C LYS A 317 -8.98 32.26 16.06
N GLU A 318 -7.81 31.92 16.59
CA GLU A 318 -6.58 31.83 15.81
C GLU A 318 -6.74 30.83 14.67
N HIS A 319 -6.65 31.32 13.44
CA HIS A 319 -6.80 30.51 12.24
C HIS A 319 -5.70 30.90 11.26
N TYR A 320 -4.76 29.98 11.06
CA TYR A 320 -3.62 30.17 10.18
C TYR A 320 -3.81 29.38 8.88
N LEU A 321 -3.55 30.01 7.75
CA LEU A 321 -3.60 29.41 6.42
C LEU A 321 -2.21 29.33 5.81
N TYR A 322 -1.95 28.34 4.98
CA TYR A 322 -0.76 28.32 4.15
C TYR A 322 -0.84 29.41 3.07
N ALA A 323 0.26 30.11 2.82
CA ALA A 323 0.33 31.16 1.81
C ALA A 323 1.71 31.22 1.14
N VAL A 324 1.75 31.76 -0.08
CA VAL A 324 3.00 31.99 -0.83
C VAL A 324 3.14 33.46 -1.14
N VAL A 325 4.29 34.04 -0.81
CA VAL A 325 4.59 35.43 -1.13
C VAL A 325 4.85 35.56 -2.63
N LEU A 326 4.04 36.34 -3.35
CA LEU A 326 4.19 36.54 -4.79
C LEU A 326 5.11 37.71 -5.12
N GLU A 327 4.96 38.82 -4.40
CA GLU A 327 5.76 40.03 -4.59
C GLU A 327 5.78 40.89 -3.31
N ALA A 328 6.88 41.62 -3.11
CA ALA A 328 7.00 42.63 -2.06
C ALA A 328 6.55 43.99 -2.61
N LEU A 329 5.53 44.60 -2.00
CA LEU A 329 4.93 45.88 -2.45
C LEU A 329 5.63 47.11 -1.88
N GLY A 330 6.70 46.92 -1.11
CA GLY A 330 7.48 47.98 -0.47
C GLY A 330 6.86 48.53 0.82
N LEU A 331 7.43 49.63 1.32
CA LEU A 331 6.99 50.32 2.53
C LEU A 331 5.78 51.21 2.23
N GLN A 332 4.65 50.96 2.89
CA GLN A 332 3.46 51.80 2.82
C GLN A 332 3.23 52.56 4.12
N GLN A 333 2.73 53.80 4.02
CA GLN A 333 2.45 54.62 5.18
C GLN A 333 1.20 54.11 5.91
N SER A 334 1.33 53.84 7.20
CA SER A 334 0.22 53.40 8.07
C SER A 334 0.29 54.18 9.38
N GLY A 335 -0.64 55.11 9.58
CA GLY A 335 -0.55 56.10 10.65
C GLY A 335 0.62 57.08 10.42
N GLY A 336 1.49 57.22 11.43
CA GLY A 336 2.71 58.04 11.37
C GLY A 336 3.98 57.28 10.99
N GLY A 337 3.91 55.96 10.78
CA GLY A 337 5.03 55.09 10.42
C GLY A 337 4.89 54.43 9.04
N HIS A 338 5.86 53.58 8.69
CA HIS A 338 5.87 52.82 7.43
C HIS A 338 5.94 51.32 7.72
N ILE A 339 5.17 50.52 6.98
CA ILE A 339 5.08 49.06 7.16
C ILE A 339 5.33 48.36 5.82
N PRO A 340 6.13 47.28 5.76
CA PRO A 340 6.26 46.46 4.57
C PRO A 340 4.94 45.74 4.24
N MET A 341 4.52 45.85 2.99
CA MET A 341 3.34 45.17 2.45
C MET A 341 3.74 44.09 1.44
N TYR A 342 2.99 43.00 1.42
CA TYR A 342 3.23 41.84 0.57
C TYR A 342 1.96 41.45 -0.17
N HIS A 343 2.10 41.01 -1.41
CA HIS A 343 1.02 40.37 -2.16
C HIS A 343 1.22 38.86 -2.06
N VAL A 344 0.22 38.16 -1.55
CA VAL A 344 0.30 36.73 -1.24
C VAL A 344 -0.79 35.94 -1.97
N ASP A 345 -0.45 34.70 -2.34
CA ASP A 345 -1.39 33.70 -2.82
C ASP A 345 -2.00 32.97 -1.62
N LEU A 346 -3.32 32.92 -1.58
CA LEU A 346 -4.14 32.23 -0.57
C LEU A 346 -4.91 31.05 -1.16
N GLY A 347 -4.52 30.55 -2.34
CA GLY A 347 -5.11 29.35 -2.93
C GLY A 347 -6.41 29.56 -3.69
N GLY A 348 -6.74 28.61 -4.57
CA GLY A 348 -7.99 28.62 -5.34
C GLY A 348 -8.20 29.88 -6.19
N GLY A 349 -7.11 30.57 -6.57
CA GLY A 349 -7.14 31.85 -7.28
C GLY A 349 -7.35 33.09 -6.41
N ARG A 350 -7.45 32.95 -5.08
CA ARG A 350 -7.56 34.06 -4.12
C ARG A 350 -6.19 34.66 -3.85
N LYS A 351 -6.08 35.99 -3.98
CA LYS A 351 -4.86 36.75 -3.65
C LYS A 351 -5.19 37.91 -2.73
N ALA A 352 -4.27 38.27 -1.86
CA ALA A 352 -4.48 39.35 -0.90
C ALA A 352 -3.21 40.20 -0.71
N ASN A 353 -3.42 41.49 -0.43
CA ASN A 353 -2.36 42.40 0.01
C ASN A 353 -2.39 42.47 1.55
N VAL A 354 -1.30 42.07 2.18
CA VAL A 354 -1.22 41.86 3.64
C VAL A 354 0.00 42.56 4.22
N SER A 355 -0.06 42.90 5.50
CA SER A 355 1.09 43.50 6.19
C SER A 355 2.06 42.43 6.65
N THR A 356 3.33 42.81 6.89
CA THR A 356 4.33 41.89 7.46
C THR A 356 3.86 41.20 8.76
N TYR A 357 3.00 41.86 9.53
CA TYR A 357 2.52 41.34 10.81
C TYR A 357 1.46 40.24 10.67
N ASP A 358 0.88 40.05 9.49
CA ASP A 358 -0.06 38.98 9.17
C ASP A 358 0.64 37.68 8.72
N LEU A 359 1.95 37.71 8.47
CA LEU A 359 2.74 36.60 7.91
C LEU A 359 3.73 36.01 8.91
N TYR A 360 3.90 34.68 8.91
CA TYR A 360 4.71 33.93 9.87
C TYR A 360 5.58 32.87 9.17
N HIS A 361 6.86 32.76 9.56
CA HIS A 361 7.75 31.71 9.05
C HIS A 361 7.59 30.39 9.83
N PHE A 362 7.96 29.28 9.19
CA PHE A 362 8.10 28.00 9.87
C PHE A 362 9.51 27.83 10.45
N ARG A 363 9.59 27.50 11.75
CA ARG A 363 10.82 27.15 12.48
C ARG A 363 11.51 25.96 11.80
N ARG A 364 12.78 26.12 11.39
CA ARG A 364 13.62 25.00 10.96
C ARG A 364 14.45 24.50 12.15
N ASN A 365 14.08 23.36 12.73
CA ASN A 365 14.95 22.68 13.69
C ASN A 365 16.21 22.19 12.96
N LYS A 366 17.34 22.89 13.13
CA LYS A 366 18.63 22.32 12.77
C LYS A 366 18.87 21.13 13.69
N GLN A 367 18.90 19.92 13.13
CA GLN A 367 19.43 18.77 13.83
C GLN A 367 20.85 19.11 14.31
N VAL A 368 21.12 18.85 15.58
CA VAL A 368 22.39 19.14 16.26
C VAL A 368 23.54 18.22 15.76
N SER A 369 23.35 17.47 14.67
CA SER A 369 24.29 16.48 14.14
C SER A 369 25.19 16.95 12.99
N ASP A 370 25.00 18.15 12.42
CA ASP A 370 25.74 18.59 11.21
C ASP A 370 26.74 19.75 11.43
N LEU A 371 27.31 19.87 12.62
CA LEU A 371 28.46 20.76 12.86
C LEU A 371 29.80 20.22 12.29
N ASN A 372 29.81 19.04 11.64
CA ASN A 372 31.05 18.39 11.18
C ASN A 372 31.12 18.06 9.67
N LYS A 373 30.29 18.64 8.80
CA LYS A 373 30.49 18.52 7.34
C LYS A 373 30.41 19.87 6.64
N SER A 374 31.42 20.67 6.92
CA SER A 374 31.79 21.82 6.10
C SER A 374 32.65 21.35 4.91
N LEU A 375 32.34 21.88 3.72
CA LEU A 375 33.12 21.98 2.47
C LEU A 375 33.11 20.80 1.48
N VAL A 376 32.40 21.01 0.36
CA VAL A 376 32.99 20.86 -0.97
C VAL A 376 32.67 22.13 -1.77
N LEU A 377 33.71 22.90 -2.07
CA LEU A 377 33.71 24.04 -2.99
C LEU A 377 33.67 23.52 -4.44
N VAL A 378 32.85 24.13 -5.29
CA VAL A 378 33.12 24.21 -6.72
C VAL A 378 33.15 25.69 -7.11
N GLU A 379 34.36 26.17 -7.37
CA GLU A 379 34.65 27.47 -8.01
C GLU A 379 34.37 27.38 -9.52
N ASN A 380 33.64 28.36 -10.07
CA ASN A 380 34.11 29.25 -11.15
C ASN A 380 33.02 30.24 -11.65
N CYS A 381 33.08 31.48 -11.10
CA CYS A 381 33.14 32.82 -11.74
C CYS A 381 32.14 33.28 -12.85
N PRO A 382 31.96 34.60 -13.15
CA PRO A 382 32.46 35.84 -12.49
C PRO A 382 31.46 37.04 -12.36
N SER A 383 31.79 37.97 -11.45
CA SER A 383 31.57 39.44 -11.49
C SER A 383 30.18 40.07 -11.30
N GLY A 384 30.04 40.78 -10.16
CA GLY A 384 29.61 42.19 -10.17
C GLY A 384 28.23 42.52 -9.59
N GLY A 385 28.07 42.47 -8.27
CA GLY A 385 26.94 43.09 -7.58
C GLY A 385 26.90 42.75 -6.09
N SER A 386 27.22 43.71 -5.24
CA SER A 386 27.09 43.59 -3.79
C SER A 386 25.64 43.30 -3.40
N THR A 387 25.35 42.09 -2.94
CA THR A 387 24.18 41.80 -2.11
C THR A 387 24.64 40.97 -0.94
N ALA A 388 24.56 41.58 0.24
CA ALA A 388 24.82 40.93 1.52
C ALA A 388 24.00 39.64 1.62
N SER A 389 24.67 38.52 1.90
CA SER A 389 23.99 37.33 2.43
C SER A 389 23.28 37.71 3.73
N PRO A 390 22.00 37.35 3.93
CA PRO A 390 21.39 37.43 5.26
C PRO A 390 21.89 36.23 6.07
N ALA A 391 23.12 36.34 6.57
CA ALA A 391 23.62 35.53 7.65
C ALA A 391 23.30 36.24 8.97
N ALA A 392 22.22 35.84 9.65
CA ALA A 392 22.05 35.82 11.11
C ALA A 392 20.56 35.67 11.46
N ASP A 393 20.10 34.43 11.67
CA ASP A 393 19.04 34.19 12.65
C ASP A 393 19.65 34.53 14.02
N SER A 394 19.53 35.79 14.41
CA SER A 394 20.08 36.31 15.65
C SER A 394 19.24 35.79 16.81
N ILE A 395 19.74 34.72 17.41
CA ILE A 395 19.17 34.11 18.60
C ILE A 395 19.27 35.13 19.75
N TRP A 396 18.17 35.82 20.09
CA TRP A 396 18.18 36.97 21.00
C TRP A 396 18.77 36.68 22.40
N TYR A 397 18.67 35.43 22.87
CA TYR A 397 19.25 34.99 24.15
C TYR A 397 20.78 34.82 24.14
N GLN A 398 21.44 35.05 22.99
CA GLN A 398 22.90 35.12 22.89
C GLN A 398 23.46 36.53 23.13
N HIS A 399 22.60 37.55 23.14
CA HIS A 399 22.99 38.94 23.37
C HIS A 399 22.87 39.33 24.85
N PRO A 400 23.67 40.29 25.34
CA PRO A 400 23.49 40.84 26.67
C PRO A 400 22.08 41.39 26.85
N LEU A 401 21.48 41.13 28.01
CA LEU A 401 20.09 41.52 28.31
C LEU A 401 19.85 43.03 28.18
N SER A 402 20.87 43.86 28.37
CA SER A 402 20.81 45.31 28.16
C SER A 402 20.67 45.71 26.68
N GLU A 403 21.18 44.91 25.75
CA GLU A 403 21.08 45.14 24.30
C GLU A 403 19.70 44.71 23.80
N VAL A 404 19.21 43.54 24.25
CA VAL A 404 17.85 43.08 23.92
C VAL A 404 16.78 44.05 24.45
N LYS A 405 16.97 44.64 25.64
CA LYS A 405 16.07 45.69 26.16
C LYS A 405 16.05 46.94 25.26
N LYS A 406 17.19 47.34 24.70
CA LYS A 406 17.27 48.46 23.74
C LYS A 406 16.58 48.13 22.42
N GLU A 407 16.71 46.89 21.94
CA GLU A 407 16.00 46.43 20.74
C GLU A 407 14.48 46.43 20.95
N VAL A 408 14.01 45.99 22.12
CA VAL A 408 12.60 46.07 22.51
C VAL A 408 12.12 47.52 22.55
N ASP A 409 12.89 48.43 23.12
CA ASP A 409 12.58 49.87 23.16
C ASP A 409 12.48 50.49 21.75
N ALA A 410 13.45 50.19 20.88
CA ALA A 410 13.47 50.66 19.49
C ALA A 410 12.27 50.12 18.70
N CYS A 411 11.99 48.82 18.84
CA CYS A 411 10.87 48.16 18.18
C CYS A 411 9.52 48.73 18.67
N LEU A 412 9.35 48.95 19.98
CA LEU A 412 8.12 49.56 20.51
C LEU A 412 7.94 51.00 20.03
N ALA A 413 9.01 51.80 19.91
CA ALA A 413 8.93 53.16 19.41
C ALA A 413 8.44 53.20 17.94
N GLU A 414 8.93 52.27 17.11
CA GLU A 414 8.48 52.13 15.72
C GLU A 414 7.02 51.66 15.62
N ILE A 415 6.64 50.66 16.43
CA ILE A 415 5.27 50.12 16.50
C ILE A 415 4.28 51.21 16.94
N TRP A 416 4.66 52.09 17.86
CA TRP A 416 3.79 53.16 18.35
C TRP A 416 3.50 54.27 17.33
N CYS A 417 4.30 54.36 16.26
CA CYS A 417 4.02 55.26 15.14
C CYS A 417 2.94 54.71 14.20
N LEU A 418 2.56 53.44 14.32
CA LEU A 418 1.58 52.78 13.44
C LEU A 418 0.13 53.11 13.80
N SER A 419 -0.79 52.82 12.87
CA SER A 419 -2.25 52.82 13.10
C SER A 419 -2.64 51.87 14.23
N VAL A 420 -3.83 52.05 14.82
CA VAL A 420 -4.26 51.28 15.99
C VAL A 420 -4.37 49.79 15.68
N GLU A 421 -4.82 49.46 14.47
CA GLU A 421 -5.02 48.09 13.98
C GLU A 421 -3.68 47.36 13.80
N GLU A 422 -2.71 47.99 13.13
CA GLU A 422 -1.39 47.39 12.89
C GLU A 422 -0.54 47.38 14.17
N ARG A 423 -0.67 48.41 15.02
CA ARG A 423 -0.07 48.44 16.36
C ARG A 423 -0.54 47.26 17.19
N LYS A 424 -1.84 46.92 17.13
CA LYS A 424 -2.40 45.77 17.85
C LYS A 424 -1.76 44.44 17.41
N LYS A 425 -1.61 44.21 16.10
CA LYS A 425 -0.98 43.00 15.55
C LYS A 425 0.50 42.91 15.94
N ALA A 426 1.23 44.00 15.81
CA ALA A 426 2.65 44.09 16.11
C ALA A 426 2.95 43.87 17.61
N VAL A 427 2.22 44.53 18.51
CA VAL A 427 2.38 44.33 19.96
C VAL A 427 2.02 42.90 20.37
N ARG A 428 0.97 42.30 19.80
CA ARG A 428 0.62 40.88 20.05
C ARG A 428 1.76 39.95 19.67
N ARG A 429 2.35 40.13 18.48
CA ARG A 429 3.46 39.31 18.00
C ARG A 429 4.70 39.46 18.86
N LEU A 430 5.04 40.69 19.24
CA LEU A 430 6.16 40.99 20.15
C LEU A 430 5.94 40.37 21.55
N TYR A 431 4.72 40.42 22.07
CA TYR A 431 4.32 39.81 23.33
C TYR A 431 4.53 38.29 23.33
N LEU A 432 4.08 37.60 22.27
CA LEU A 432 4.22 36.15 22.13
C LEU A 432 5.67 35.71 21.87
N CYS A 433 6.48 36.55 21.21
CA CYS A 433 7.90 36.27 20.94
C CYS A 433 8.72 36.10 22.23
N TYR A 434 8.49 36.96 23.23
CA TYR A 434 9.24 36.93 24.50
C TYR A 434 8.51 36.18 25.63
N HIS A 435 7.35 35.57 25.37
CA HIS A 435 6.62 34.83 26.41
C HIS A 435 7.43 33.61 26.89
N PRO A 436 7.48 33.33 28.21
CA PRO A 436 8.28 32.22 28.77
C PRO A 436 7.91 30.85 28.18
N ASP A 437 6.62 30.52 28.07
CA ASP A 437 6.16 29.23 27.51
C ASP A 437 6.56 28.98 26.04
N LYS A 438 6.93 30.03 25.30
CA LYS A 438 7.41 29.92 23.92
C LYS A 438 8.92 29.69 23.81
N ASN A 439 9.64 29.82 24.94
CA ASN A 439 11.09 29.83 25.05
C ASN A 439 11.59 28.79 26.08
N VAL A 440 11.17 27.53 25.91
CA VAL A 440 11.56 26.38 26.75
C VAL A 440 13.08 26.20 26.78
N GLY A 441 13.65 26.09 27.99
CA GLY A 441 15.09 25.99 28.25
C GLY A 441 15.82 27.32 28.43
N GLN A 442 15.12 28.46 28.31
CA GLN A 442 15.64 29.83 28.56
C GLN A 442 14.62 30.67 29.36
N GLU A 443 13.86 30.03 30.24
CA GLU A 443 12.69 30.61 30.90
C GLU A 443 13.03 31.81 31.80
N GLU A 444 14.17 31.76 32.51
CA GLU A 444 14.58 32.83 33.43
C GLU A 444 14.86 34.14 32.68
N LEU A 445 15.58 34.06 31.56
CA LEU A 445 15.91 35.21 30.72
C LEU A 445 14.66 35.74 30.00
N ALA A 446 13.83 34.84 29.45
CA ALA A 446 12.57 35.20 28.81
C ALA A 446 11.62 35.90 29.80
N ASN A 447 11.53 35.42 31.04
CA ASN A 447 10.71 36.06 32.08
C ASN A 447 11.17 37.49 32.41
N GLU A 448 12.49 37.73 32.49
CA GLU A 448 13.00 39.07 32.78
C GLU A 448 12.68 40.07 31.65
N ILE A 449 12.88 39.66 30.39
CA ILE A 449 12.58 40.51 29.23
C ILE A 449 11.07 40.69 29.06
N PHE A 450 10.28 39.64 29.27
CA PHE A 450 8.83 39.71 29.21
C PHE A 450 8.23 40.65 30.27
N LYS A 451 8.80 40.67 31.49
CA LYS A 451 8.39 41.63 32.53
C LYS A 451 8.70 43.07 32.09
N TYR A 452 9.92 43.30 31.60
CA TYR A 452 10.33 44.61 31.09
C TYR A 452 9.45 45.09 29.92
N LEU A 453 9.14 44.20 28.97
CA LEU A 453 8.26 44.48 27.84
C LEU A 453 6.86 44.94 28.30
N LYS A 454 6.26 44.24 29.28
CA LYS A 454 4.94 44.61 29.84
C LYS A 454 4.94 45.97 30.51
N GLU A 455 5.96 46.25 31.33
CA GLU A 455 6.13 47.56 32.00
C GLU A 455 6.25 48.67 30.94
N ARG A 456 7.01 48.42 29.87
CA ARG A 456 7.23 49.41 28.82
C ARG A 456 5.99 49.68 27.97
N ILE A 457 5.22 48.65 27.62
CA ILE A 457 3.92 48.80 26.94
C ILE A 457 2.99 49.66 27.79
N GLN A 458 2.88 49.40 29.10
CA GLN A 458 2.04 50.20 30.01
C GLN A 458 2.50 51.66 30.12
N GLU A 459 3.80 51.92 30.15
CA GLU A 459 4.34 53.29 30.15
C GLU A 459 3.96 54.06 28.88
N MET A 460 4.05 53.42 27.72
CA MET A 460 3.70 54.03 26.43
C MET A 460 2.19 54.30 26.33
N GLU A 461 1.34 53.38 26.79
CA GLU A 461 -0.11 53.59 26.88
C GLU A 461 -0.50 54.74 27.81
N ASN A 462 0.22 54.89 28.94
CA ASN A 462 -0.05 55.95 29.90
C ASN A 462 0.43 57.32 29.41
N LYS A 463 1.45 57.38 28.54
CA LYS A 463 1.93 58.63 27.91
C LYS A 463 0.98 59.15 26.83
N ASP A 464 0.27 58.26 26.13
CA ASP A 464 -0.75 58.62 25.13
C ASP A 464 -2.09 59.08 25.75
N LYS A 465 -2.26 58.99 27.08
CA LYS A 465 -3.43 59.54 27.77
C LYS A 465 -3.35 61.08 27.82
N PRO A 466 -4.33 61.82 27.28
CA PRO A 466 -4.33 63.27 27.39
C PRO A 466 -4.47 63.69 28.86
N SER A 467 -3.49 64.43 29.36
CA SER A 467 -3.49 64.94 30.73
C SER A 467 -4.61 65.98 30.88
N GLY A 468 -5.73 65.58 31.49
CA GLY A 468 -6.82 66.49 31.88
C GLY A 468 -8.23 66.22 31.34
N SER A 469 -8.61 64.99 30.96
CA SER A 469 -10.01 64.70 30.61
C SER A 469 -10.74 63.89 31.69
N ASN A 470 -11.76 64.52 32.27
CA ASN A 470 -12.68 63.94 33.24
C ASN A 470 -13.64 62.97 32.52
N SER A 471 -13.80 61.77 33.07
CA SER A 471 -14.83 60.73 32.82
C SER A 471 -15.74 60.84 31.57
N ASN A 472 -15.72 59.78 30.75
CA ASN A 472 -16.67 59.39 29.65
C ASN A 472 -16.22 59.55 28.19
N THR A 473 -15.03 59.09 27.81
CA THR A 473 -14.74 58.63 26.43
C THR A 473 -14.51 57.12 26.42
N ARG A 474 -15.52 56.37 25.97
CA ARG A 474 -15.63 54.90 26.03
C ARG A 474 -14.73 54.10 25.07
N ASN A 475 -13.78 54.70 24.36
CA ASN A 475 -13.09 54.04 23.24
C ASN A 475 -11.54 53.97 23.35
N PHE A 476 -10.95 54.12 24.54
CA PHE A 476 -9.51 53.88 24.68
C PHE A 476 -9.25 52.39 24.93
N TRP A 477 -8.84 51.67 23.88
CA TRP A 477 -8.45 50.27 23.97
C TRP A 477 -7.11 50.14 24.71
N ASN A 478 -6.99 49.14 25.59
CA ASN A 478 -5.82 48.94 26.45
C ASN A 478 -5.31 47.50 26.26
N PHE A 479 -4.03 47.36 25.93
CA PHE A 479 -3.32 46.10 25.68
C PHE A 479 -3.40 45.15 26.88
N SER A 480 -3.46 45.69 28.11
CA SER A 480 -3.61 44.88 29.33
C SER A 480 -4.91 44.07 29.39
N GLN A 481 -5.94 44.45 28.62
CA GLN A 481 -7.19 43.68 28.50
C GLN A 481 -7.01 42.40 27.67
N CYS A 482 -5.98 42.33 26.82
CA CYS A 482 -5.68 41.17 25.97
C CYS A 482 -4.63 40.21 26.56
N TRP A 483 -4.01 40.56 27.70
CA TRP A 483 -2.94 39.74 28.29
C TRP A 483 -3.40 38.34 28.70
N SER A 484 -4.62 38.19 29.24
CA SER A 484 -5.16 36.87 29.61
C SER A 484 -5.31 35.97 28.39
N GLU A 485 -5.81 36.52 27.28
CA GLU A 485 -5.99 35.82 26.01
C GLU A 485 -4.66 35.40 25.40
N TRP A 486 -3.67 36.29 25.40
CA TRP A 486 -2.34 36.00 24.84
C TRP A 486 -1.53 35.03 25.72
N ASN A 487 -1.70 35.08 27.04
CA ASN A 487 -1.13 34.08 27.94
C ASN A 487 -1.76 32.71 27.67
N GLU A 488 -3.09 32.61 27.61
CA GLU A 488 -3.77 31.35 27.29
C GLU A 488 -3.36 30.80 25.92
N GLN A 489 -3.16 31.66 24.93
CA GLN A 489 -2.61 31.30 23.63
C GLN A 489 -1.19 30.69 23.74
N ALA A 490 -0.30 31.33 24.49
CA ALA A 490 1.06 30.82 24.69
C ALA A 490 1.06 29.44 25.39
N HIS A 491 0.21 29.27 26.41
CA HIS A 491 0.03 28.00 27.12
C HIS A 491 -0.55 26.91 26.20
N ARG A 492 -1.51 27.24 25.32
CA ARG A 492 -2.08 26.29 24.33
C ARG A 492 -1.02 25.79 23.36
N HIS A 493 -0.19 26.69 22.83
CA HIS A 493 0.92 26.32 21.96
C HIS A 493 1.96 25.45 22.66
N HIS A 494 2.27 25.74 23.93
CA HIS A 494 3.17 24.93 24.75
C HIS A 494 2.59 23.54 25.05
N HIS A 495 1.33 23.45 25.48
CA HIS A 495 0.68 22.16 25.74
C HIS A 495 0.50 21.31 24.49
N SER A 496 0.28 21.92 23.31
CA SER A 496 0.29 21.20 22.04
C SER A 496 1.66 20.58 21.76
N ARG A 497 2.74 21.31 22.08
CA ARG A 497 4.12 20.84 21.98
C ARG A 497 4.48 19.77 23.02
N GLU A 498 3.90 19.78 24.22
CA GLU A 498 4.09 18.75 25.26
C GLU A 498 3.27 17.48 25.00
N ARG A 499 2.07 17.60 24.41
CA ARG A 499 1.24 16.45 23.99
C ARG A 499 1.78 15.79 22.72
N GLY A 500 2.46 16.55 21.87
CA GLY A 500 3.30 16.03 20.79
C GLY A 500 4.59 15.46 21.37
N TYR A 501 4.57 14.19 21.77
CA TYR A 501 5.76 13.48 22.23
C TYR A 501 6.92 13.64 21.25
N TYR A 502 7.93 14.41 21.64
CA TYR A 502 9.28 14.13 21.18
C TYR A 502 9.59 12.69 21.61
N ASN A 503 9.61 11.78 20.63
CA ASN A 503 10.11 10.40 20.70
C ASN A 503 9.09 9.24 20.83
N TYR A 504 7.94 9.28 20.14
CA TYR A 504 7.15 8.05 19.90
C TYR A 504 6.73 7.91 18.43
N ASP A 505 7.05 6.74 17.86
CA ASP A 505 6.74 6.33 16.50
C ASP A 505 5.34 5.70 16.42
N PHE A 506 4.51 6.24 15.53
CA PHE A 506 3.16 5.80 15.15
C PHE A 506 3.09 4.31 14.77
N TRP A 507 4.18 3.73 14.28
CA TRP A 507 4.27 2.32 13.85
C TRP A 507 4.51 1.33 15.01
N SER A 508 4.73 1.82 16.23
CA SER A 508 5.04 0.97 17.39
C SER A 508 3.81 0.49 18.18
N PHE A 509 2.61 0.96 17.86
CA PHE A 509 1.39 0.69 18.66
C PHE A 509 0.74 -0.68 18.39
N HIS A 510 1.06 -1.35 17.27
CA HIS A 510 0.38 -2.59 16.86
C HIS A 510 1.17 -3.90 17.06
N GLN A 511 2.32 -3.89 17.73
CA GLN A 511 3.19 -5.07 17.85
C GLN A 511 3.25 -5.74 19.22
N SER A 512 2.14 -5.80 19.96
CA SER A 512 2.12 -6.61 21.21
C SER A 512 0.80 -7.33 21.44
N ARG A 513 0.78 -8.63 21.09
CA ARG A 513 -0.12 -9.60 21.70
C ARG A 513 0.67 -10.76 22.32
N PRO A 514 0.30 -11.28 23.50
CA PRO A 514 1.12 -12.22 24.25
C PRO A 514 0.99 -13.65 23.70
N ASN A 515 2.12 -14.33 23.56
CA ASN A 515 2.19 -15.78 23.43
C ASN A 515 1.68 -16.46 24.72
N CYS A 516 0.75 -17.41 24.59
CA CYS A 516 0.38 -18.31 25.69
C CYS A 516 0.85 -19.75 25.46
N SER A 517 1.29 -20.37 26.56
CA SER A 517 1.95 -21.67 26.66
C SER A 517 1.02 -22.87 26.42
N ARG A 518 1.59 -23.90 25.80
CA ARG A 518 0.94 -25.02 25.09
C ARG A 518 0.12 -26.01 25.95
N ASN A 519 0.17 -25.94 27.29
CA ASN A 519 -0.49 -26.92 28.17
C ASN A 519 -1.67 -26.37 29.02
N GLN A 520 -1.93 -25.05 28.99
CA GLN A 520 -3.20 -24.47 29.46
C GLN A 520 -4.27 -24.39 28.33
N SER A 521 -3.90 -24.79 27.11
CA SER A 521 -4.64 -24.57 25.86
C SER A 521 -5.96 -25.34 25.77
N ARG A 522 -6.01 -26.62 26.17
CA ARG A 522 -7.15 -27.50 25.83
C ARG A 522 -8.48 -27.10 26.50
N ARG A 523 -8.47 -26.74 27.78
CA ARG A 523 -9.69 -26.26 28.47
C ARG A 523 -10.18 -24.91 27.93
N LEU A 524 -9.25 -24.01 27.60
CA LEU A 524 -9.61 -22.71 27.02
C LEU A 524 -10.18 -22.88 25.60
N CYS A 525 -9.62 -23.81 24.82
CA CYS A 525 -10.14 -24.22 23.51
C CYS A 525 -11.55 -24.84 23.60
N GLU A 526 -11.81 -25.72 24.58
CA GLU A 526 -13.14 -26.31 24.80
C GLU A 526 -14.20 -25.27 25.22
N GLU A 527 -13.84 -24.34 26.10
CA GLU A 527 -14.75 -23.26 26.52
C GLU A 527 -14.98 -22.23 25.40
N GLU A 528 -13.97 -21.95 24.58
CA GLU A 528 -14.11 -21.09 23.41
C GLU A 528 -14.96 -21.78 22.33
N ALA A 529 -14.79 -23.08 22.08
CA ALA A 529 -15.68 -23.86 21.20
C ALA A 529 -17.15 -23.76 21.66
N LYS A 530 -17.43 -23.92 22.96
CA LYS A 530 -18.78 -23.72 23.53
C LYS A 530 -19.29 -22.29 23.35
N ARG A 531 -18.43 -21.28 23.49
CA ARG A 531 -18.79 -19.87 23.30
C ARG A 531 -19.22 -19.60 21.86
N TRP A 532 -18.46 -20.09 20.88
CA TRP A 532 -18.77 -19.94 19.46
C TRP A 532 -20.03 -20.69 19.06
N LEU A 533 -20.20 -21.93 19.54
CA LEU A 533 -21.41 -22.71 19.29
C LEU A 533 -22.67 -22.03 19.87
N ARG A 534 -22.59 -21.44 21.06
CA ARG A 534 -23.71 -20.66 21.63
C ARG A 534 -24.10 -19.47 20.75
N GLN A 535 -23.12 -18.76 20.16
CA GLN A 535 -23.43 -17.68 19.23
C GLN A 535 -24.09 -18.23 17.95
N ALA A 536 -23.59 -19.34 17.40
CA ALA A 536 -24.20 -20.00 16.24
C ALA A 536 -25.67 -20.39 16.48
N GLU A 537 -26.00 -20.88 17.68
CA GLU A 537 -27.38 -21.17 18.08
C GLU A 537 -28.26 -19.93 18.11
N CYS A 538 -27.75 -18.83 18.69
CA CYS A 538 -28.45 -17.54 18.73
C CYS A 538 -28.70 -16.99 17.33
N ASP A 539 -27.68 -17.02 16.46
CA ASP A 539 -27.76 -16.53 15.08
C ASP A 539 -28.78 -17.34 14.28
N LEU A 540 -28.79 -18.67 14.39
CA LEU A 540 -29.79 -19.50 13.71
C LEU A 540 -31.21 -19.30 14.26
N LYS A 541 -31.33 -18.99 15.56
CA LYS A 541 -32.62 -18.61 16.15
C LYS A 541 -33.10 -17.26 15.64
N ALA A 542 -32.21 -16.30 15.46
CA ALA A 542 -32.53 -15.00 14.87
C ALA A 542 -32.95 -15.15 13.40
N ALA A 543 -32.23 -15.98 12.61
CA ALA A 543 -32.60 -16.32 11.24
C ALA A 543 -34.03 -16.90 11.15
N ALA A 544 -34.39 -17.81 12.07
CA ALA A 544 -35.74 -18.36 12.13
C ALA A 544 -36.81 -17.33 12.51
N GLY A 545 -36.44 -16.24 13.19
CA GLY A 545 -37.34 -15.17 13.62
C GLY A 545 -37.77 -14.22 12.49
N VAL A 546 -36.94 -14.08 11.45
CA VAL A 546 -37.22 -13.23 10.28
C VAL A 546 -37.82 -14.01 9.10
N ALA A 547 -38.02 -15.32 9.26
CA ALA A 547 -38.58 -16.18 8.22
C ALA A 547 -40.03 -15.78 7.93
N GLY A 548 -40.34 -15.54 6.66
CA GLY A 548 -41.66 -15.11 6.19
C GLY A 548 -41.93 -13.61 6.27
N ASP A 549 -40.98 -12.80 6.77
CA ASP A 549 -41.15 -11.34 6.91
C ASP A 549 -40.81 -10.55 5.62
N GLY A 550 -40.43 -11.24 4.54
CA GLY A 550 -39.98 -10.62 3.29
C GLY A 550 -38.54 -10.08 3.33
N SER A 551 -37.78 -10.46 4.36
CA SER A 551 -36.34 -10.17 4.52
C SER A 551 -35.50 -11.43 4.32
N THR A 552 -35.71 -12.09 3.18
CA THR A 552 -35.07 -13.38 2.85
C THR A 552 -33.55 -13.26 2.81
N GLU A 553 -33.00 -12.14 2.35
CA GLU A 553 -31.56 -11.84 2.35
C GLU A 553 -30.96 -11.88 3.77
N TRP A 554 -31.69 -11.35 4.76
CA TRP A 554 -31.26 -11.37 6.16
C TRP A 554 -31.30 -12.76 6.75
N LEU A 555 -32.30 -13.57 6.40
CA LEU A 555 -32.36 -14.97 6.80
C LEU A 555 -31.16 -15.76 6.26
N LEU A 556 -30.84 -15.58 4.97
CA LEU A 556 -29.72 -16.24 4.32
C LEU A 556 -28.40 -15.82 4.96
N TYR A 557 -28.18 -14.51 5.17
CA TYR A 557 -26.97 -14.01 5.82
C TYR A 557 -26.81 -14.49 7.28
N MET A 558 -27.87 -14.44 8.08
CA MET A 558 -27.82 -14.94 9.46
C MET A 558 -27.59 -16.46 9.50
N THR A 559 -28.09 -17.19 8.51
CA THR A 559 -27.82 -18.62 8.38
C THR A 559 -26.35 -18.87 8.03
N TYR A 560 -25.77 -18.12 7.08
CA TYR A 560 -24.33 -18.16 6.80
C TYR A 560 -23.52 -17.95 8.09
N GLN A 561 -23.84 -16.89 8.83
CA GLN A 561 -23.17 -16.50 10.07
C GLN A 561 -23.28 -17.56 11.18
N ALA A 562 -24.42 -18.24 11.28
CA ALA A 562 -24.62 -19.33 12.22
C ALA A 562 -23.72 -20.53 11.87
N VAL A 563 -23.68 -20.91 10.60
CA VAL A 563 -22.92 -22.06 10.12
C VAL A 563 -21.41 -21.82 10.21
N GLU A 564 -20.92 -20.64 9.83
CA GLU A 564 -19.50 -20.25 9.97
C GLU A 564 -19.03 -20.36 11.43
N LYS A 565 -19.82 -19.86 12.38
CA LYS A 565 -19.49 -19.93 13.81
C LYS A 565 -19.57 -21.36 14.35
N ALA A 566 -20.50 -22.17 13.85
CA ALA A 566 -20.60 -23.58 14.23
C ALA A 566 -19.36 -24.37 13.79
N LEU A 567 -18.93 -24.20 12.54
CA LEU A 567 -17.72 -24.86 12.05
C LEU A 567 -16.46 -24.34 12.77
N THR A 568 -16.39 -23.04 13.03
CA THR A 568 -15.32 -22.43 13.83
C THR A 568 -15.25 -23.00 15.25
N ALA A 569 -16.40 -23.35 15.86
CA ALA A 569 -16.41 -24.03 17.15
C ALA A 569 -15.67 -25.39 17.10
N VAL A 570 -15.80 -26.12 15.99
CA VAL A 570 -15.03 -27.37 15.76
C VAL A 570 -13.54 -27.06 15.59
N VAL A 571 -13.19 -25.99 14.88
CA VAL A 571 -11.78 -25.57 14.76
C VAL A 571 -11.16 -25.28 16.12
N TYR A 572 -11.89 -24.59 17.01
CA TYR A 572 -11.43 -24.36 18.37
C TYR A 572 -11.29 -25.65 19.19
N SER A 573 -12.16 -26.66 19.01
CA SER A 573 -12.02 -27.92 19.76
C SER A 573 -10.75 -28.70 19.39
N GLU A 574 -10.29 -28.57 18.15
CA GLU A 574 -9.04 -29.17 17.66
C GLU A 574 -7.79 -28.30 17.93
N GLY A 575 -7.94 -27.20 18.68
CA GLY A 575 -6.84 -26.31 19.05
C GLY A 575 -6.45 -25.30 17.97
N GLY A 576 -7.29 -25.13 16.95
CA GLY A 576 -7.20 -24.06 15.98
C GLY A 576 -7.72 -22.72 16.51
N HIS A 577 -7.89 -21.76 15.60
CA HIS A 577 -8.44 -20.44 15.89
C HIS A 577 -9.29 -19.97 14.71
N PHE A 578 -10.18 -19.01 14.96
CA PHE A 578 -10.93 -18.35 13.90
C PHE A 578 -10.00 -17.59 12.97
N ASP A 579 -10.07 -17.94 11.68
CA ASP A 579 -9.38 -17.25 10.60
C ASP A 579 -10.40 -16.56 9.71
N LYS A 580 -10.40 -15.23 9.75
CA LYS A 580 -11.25 -14.40 8.89
C LYS A 580 -10.93 -14.59 7.40
N SER A 581 -9.80 -15.17 7.03
CA SER A 581 -9.44 -15.39 5.63
C SER A 581 -9.94 -16.71 5.05
N GLN A 582 -10.69 -17.53 5.78
CA GLN A 582 -11.25 -18.77 5.23
C GLN A 582 -12.68 -18.60 4.72
N SER A 583 -12.96 -19.17 3.55
CA SER A 583 -14.33 -19.33 3.04
C SER A 583 -15.08 -20.40 3.82
N LEU A 584 -16.41 -20.35 3.76
CA LEU A 584 -17.26 -21.37 4.39
C LEU A 584 -16.99 -22.77 3.83
N ALA A 585 -16.72 -22.88 2.52
CA ALA A 585 -16.38 -24.14 1.85
C ALA A 585 -15.00 -24.69 2.28
N MET A 586 -13.99 -23.82 2.40
CA MET A 586 -12.66 -24.21 2.90
C MET A 586 -12.71 -24.63 4.37
N LEU A 587 -13.47 -23.90 5.17
CA LEU A 587 -13.70 -24.22 6.58
C LEU A 587 -14.39 -25.59 6.73
N ALA A 588 -15.43 -25.87 5.92
CA ALA A 588 -16.11 -27.16 5.92
C ALA A 588 -15.20 -28.30 5.46
N SER A 589 -14.38 -28.09 4.41
CA SER A 589 -13.41 -29.08 3.93
C SER A 589 -12.34 -29.39 4.96
N THR A 590 -11.86 -28.37 5.67
CA THR A 590 -10.90 -28.51 6.77
C THR A 590 -11.51 -29.36 7.90
N VAL A 591 -12.72 -29.00 8.35
CA VAL A 591 -13.43 -29.71 9.41
C VAL A 591 -13.78 -31.14 9.02
N ALA A 592 -14.15 -31.38 7.76
CA ALA A 592 -14.47 -32.70 7.23
C ALA A 592 -13.30 -33.69 7.29
N SER A 593 -12.05 -33.19 7.28
CA SER A 593 -10.85 -34.02 7.36
C SER A 593 -10.62 -34.65 8.74
N TRP A 594 -11.30 -34.18 9.79
CA TRP A 594 -11.05 -34.58 11.17
C TRP A 594 -11.85 -35.79 11.65
N GLY A 595 -12.94 -36.16 10.97
CA GLY A 595 -13.71 -37.34 11.34
C GLY A 595 -14.84 -37.71 10.39
N ASP A 596 -15.22 -38.98 10.41
CA ASP A 596 -16.28 -39.54 9.55
C ASP A 596 -17.64 -38.84 9.73
N GLU A 597 -17.94 -38.38 10.95
CA GLU A 597 -19.19 -37.68 11.26
C GLU A 597 -19.30 -36.31 10.56
N LEU A 598 -18.17 -35.72 10.18
CA LEU A 598 -18.05 -34.38 9.60
C LEU A 598 -17.88 -34.42 8.08
N LYS A 599 -17.70 -35.61 7.48
CA LYS A 599 -17.41 -35.78 6.03
C LYS A 599 -18.47 -35.22 5.10
N LEU A 600 -19.73 -35.18 5.55
CA LEU A 600 -20.86 -34.68 4.75
C LEU A 600 -21.03 -33.15 4.82
N LEU A 601 -20.22 -32.45 5.63
CA LEU A 601 -20.34 -31.01 5.78
C LEU A 601 -20.10 -30.23 4.47
N PRO A 602 -19.08 -30.53 3.64
CA PRO A 602 -18.87 -29.81 2.39
C PRO A 602 -20.09 -29.89 1.46
N GLU A 603 -20.66 -31.08 1.29
CA GLU A 603 -21.89 -31.28 0.49
C GLU A 603 -23.09 -30.49 1.05
N GLN A 604 -23.22 -30.41 2.38
CA GLN A 604 -24.29 -29.64 3.03
C GLN A 604 -24.08 -28.12 2.92
N ILE A 605 -22.83 -27.66 2.89
CA ILE A 605 -22.51 -26.25 2.63
C ILE A 605 -22.79 -25.90 1.18
N ASP A 606 -22.45 -26.77 0.24
CA ASP A 606 -22.77 -26.59 -1.18
C ASP A 606 -24.30 -26.49 -1.39
N GLU A 607 -25.08 -27.35 -0.73
CA GLU A 607 -26.55 -27.27 -0.75
C GLU A 607 -27.08 -25.95 -0.18
N LEU A 608 -26.50 -25.43 0.91
CA LEU A 608 -26.88 -24.11 1.44
C LEU A 608 -26.53 -22.98 0.48
N ARG A 609 -25.37 -23.06 -0.18
CA ARG A 609 -24.93 -22.09 -1.19
C ARG A 609 -25.87 -22.08 -2.40
N ASP A 610 -26.33 -23.25 -2.86
CA ASP A 610 -27.33 -23.38 -3.93
C ASP A 610 -28.70 -22.76 -3.55
N HIS A 611 -28.96 -22.62 -2.25
CA HIS A 611 -30.12 -21.92 -1.73
C HIS A 611 -29.93 -20.40 -1.57
N GLY A 612 -28.76 -19.87 -1.95
CA GLY A 612 -28.42 -18.45 -1.87
C GLY A 612 -27.78 -18.01 -0.55
N VAL A 613 -27.36 -18.95 0.30
CA VAL A 613 -26.65 -18.63 1.56
C VAL A 613 -25.21 -18.22 1.24
N ASP A 614 -24.91 -16.94 1.43
CA ASP A 614 -23.63 -16.34 1.10
C ASP A 614 -23.40 -15.06 1.92
N ASP A 615 -22.15 -14.65 2.15
CA ASP A 615 -21.83 -13.45 2.96
C ASP A 615 -21.84 -12.14 2.17
N LYS A 616 -21.76 -12.21 0.83
CA LYS A 616 -21.60 -11.07 -0.06
C LYS A 616 -22.88 -10.73 -0.82
N THR A 617 -23.43 -11.69 -1.56
CA THR A 617 -24.65 -11.53 -2.37
C THR A 617 -25.87 -11.17 -1.50
N THR A 618 -25.91 -11.61 -0.25
CA THR A 618 -27.00 -11.25 0.68
C THR A 618 -26.90 -9.83 1.24
N GLN A 619 -25.77 -9.14 1.04
CA GLN A 619 -25.48 -7.85 1.68
C GLN A 619 -25.24 -6.69 0.72
N TYR A 620 -24.49 -6.90 -0.36
CA TYR A 620 -23.98 -5.80 -1.18
C TYR A 620 -24.66 -5.76 -2.56
N PRO A 621 -25.25 -4.63 -2.97
CA PRO A 621 -25.81 -4.45 -4.31
C PRO A 621 -24.82 -4.66 -5.46
N SER A 622 -23.51 -4.50 -5.21
CA SER A 622 -22.46 -4.70 -6.22
C SER A 622 -22.38 -6.13 -6.76
N TYR A 623 -22.95 -7.11 -6.05
CA TYR A 623 -23.03 -8.50 -6.50
C TYR A 623 -24.31 -8.85 -7.27
N HIS A 624 -25.07 -7.83 -7.70
CA HIS A 624 -26.30 -7.97 -8.46
C HIS A 624 -26.32 -7.02 -9.66
N ASP A 625 -27.09 -7.37 -10.69
CA ASP A 625 -27.32 -6.52 -11.84
C ASP A 625 -28.14 -5.27 -11.46
N LEU A 626 -27.70 -4.09 -11.93
CA LEU A 626 -28.44 -2.85 -11.77
C LEU A 626 -29.86 -2.97 -12.36
N PRO A 627 -30.93 -2.57 -11.64
CA PRO A 627 -30.94 -1.80 -10.39
C PRO A 627 -31.14 -2.65 -9.11
N THR A 628 -31.03 -3.97 -9.20
CA THR A 628 -31.43 -4.93 -8.17
C THR A 628 -30.62 -4.76 -6.88
N ILE A 629 -31.31 -4.76 -5.74
CA ILE A 629 -30.68 -4.81 -4.41
C ILE A 629 -30.83 -6.19 -3.77
N PRO A 630 -30.03 -6.57 -2.75
CA PRO A 630 -30.13 -7.89 -2.11
C PRO A 630 -31.54 -8.25 -1.61
N ASN A 631 -32.29 -7.28 -1.09
CA ASN A 631 -33.68 -7.51 -0.63
C ASN A 631 -34.62 -7.97 -1.76
N GLU A 632 -34.32 -7.60 -3.01
CA GLU A 632 -35.13 -7.95 -4.18
C GLU A 632 -34.61 -9.21 -4.89
N ALA A 633 -33.38 -9.64 -4.59
CA ALA A 633 -32.68 -10.71 -5.30
C ALA A 633 -33.14 -12.13 -4.90
N PHE A 634 -33.73 -12.30 -3.70
CA PHE A 634 -34.09 -13.61 -3.16
C PHE A 634 -35.59 -13.78 -2.98
N GLN A 635 -36.16 -14.86 -3.53
CA GLN A 635 -37.57 -15.19 -3.35
C GLN A 635 -37.80 -15.96 -2.04
N ALA A 636 -38.86 -15.62 -1.30
CA ALA A 636 -39.19 -16.17 0.02
C ALA A 636 -39.66 -17.65 0.05
N CYS A 637 -39.29 -18.49 -0.91
CA CYS A 637 -39.87 -19.83 -1.08
C CYS A 637 -39.05 -20.98 -0.48
N LYS A 638 -37.79 -20.77 -0.06
CA LYS A 638 -36.89 -21.82 0.44
C LYS A 638 -36.30 -21.60 1.83
N GLU A 639 -36.79 -20.60 2.56
CA GLU A 639 -36.30 -20.23 3.90
C GLU A 639 -36.37 -21.39 4.90
N LYS A 640 -37.44 -22.21 4.84
CA LYS A 640 -37.59 -23.38 5.72
C LYS A 640 -36.56 -24.46 5.45
N ASP A 641 -36.25 -24.71 4.18
CA ASP A 641 -35.28 -25.73 3.78
C ASP A 641 -33.86 -25.31 4.22
N VAL A 642 -33.52 -24.04 4.01
CA VAL A 642 -32.27 -23.42 4.50
C VAL A 642 -32.12 -23.60 6.02
N LEU A 643 -33.16 -23.26 6.80
CA LEU A 643 -33.11 -23.39 8.26
C LEU A 643 -33.01 -24.85 8.71
N LEU A 644 -33.66 -25.78 8.01
CA LEU A 644 -33.56 -27.22 8.29
C LEU A 644 -32.16 -27.76 8.01
N SER A 645 -31.56 -27.40 6.87
CA SER A 645 -30.20 -27.81 6.51
C SER A 645 -29.16 -27.21 7.46
N ALA A 646 -29.27 -25.93 7.81
CA ALA A 646 -28.40 -25.31 8.82
C ALA A 646 -28.56 -25.94 10.21
N ARG A 647 -29.79 -26.30 10.61
CA ARG A 647 -30.04 -27.01 11.87
C ARG A 647 -29.38 -28.39 11.89
N LYS A 648 -29.39 -29.10 10.76
CA LYS A 648 -28.73 -30.40 10.60
C LYS A 648 -27.22 -30.27 10.81
N ILE A 649 -26.57 -29.28 10.17
CA ILE A 649 -25.14 -28.98 10.37
C ILE A 649 -24.85 -28.68 11.84
N LEU A 650 -25.66 -27.81 12.48
CA LEU A 650 -25.49 -27.44 13.88
C LEU A 650 -25.58 -28.66 14.81
N ASN A 651 -26.50 -29.58 14.54
CA ASN A 651 -26.65 -30.81 15.31
C ASN A 651 -25.47 -31.76 15.13
N THR A 652 -24.92 -31.86 13.91
CA THR A 652 -23.68 -32.61 13.64
C THR A 652 -22.51 -32.05 14.45
N VAL A 653 -22.33 -30.71 14.44
CA VAL A 653 -21.30 -30.02 15.22
C VAL A 653 -21.48 -30.25 16.73
N LYS A 654 -22.72 -30.15 17.25
CA LYS A 654 -23.00 -30.42 18.67
C LYS A 654 -22.61 -31.82 19.09
N LYS A 655 -22.99 -32.81 18.28
CA LYS A 655 -22.66 -34.21 18.51
C LYS A 655 -21.15 -34.41 18.57
N TRP A 656 -20.41 -33.80 17.63
CA TRP A 656 -18.95 -33.83 17.61
C TRP A 656 -18.33 -33.22 18.88
N LEU A 657 -18.87 -32.09 19.35
CA LEU A 657 -18.41 -31.39 20.55
C LEU A 657 -18.89 -32.02 21.86
N GLY A 658 -19.65 -33.12 21.82
CA GLY A 658 -20.17 -33.83 22.99
C GLY A 658 -21.27 -33.07 23.74
N GLN A 659 -22.11 -32.29 23.04
CA GLN A 659 -23.21 -31.49 23.60
C GLN A 659 -24.60 -32.01 23.25
#